data_AF-A0A928HMV7-F1
#
_entry.id   AF-A0A928HMV7-F1
#
_cell.length_a   1.000
_cell.length_b   1.000
_cell.length_c   1.000
_cell.angle_alpha   90.00
_cell.angle_beta   90.00
_cell.angle_gamma   90.00
#
_symmetry.space_group_name_H-M   'P 1'
#
loop_
_entity.id
_entity.type
_entity.pdbx_description
1 polymer ?
#
loop_
_entity_poly.entity_id
_entity_poly.type
_entity_poly.pdbx_seq_one_letter_code
_entity_poly.pdbx_strand_id
1 'polypeptide(L)'
;MNKACVVFLIEEAPSMRMRIAEGTHSKLESISTAINSAIRQMDGLPPMDVAVIGYHRNLSGEPELGSRFGGKFTGKVWVSSDDLIANPLRIESRTRKSMDPATRLVTPVQVDFPVWFETECGPGKLEHIHVFRYLAEMLQEWAEAAQPILPPLVFSFLADLQPGNSIANAVVPLGSVSTPQGFPVLFQFHAGTYANVPAIKYPSVPQFLPYGPVQELFFACSPLSEPMFSALRQNQEFPSHGAKGLVHNGRMIDIVRMLSILKTIQTQLGTLTPESSEKAQGTPEAMPEKTQAAEKMAMPENAFPPAFSPTRSPELSTEKTKTPQMASPFPSPLPAARTEHSLSSSIERAVPLNLNVPHSSESAAISQSLAEKNVSEMPENSPSAEIGPAQETSDAGEADPQSVQRSIQTDSQGTSEIPADDSARSPFPLQTRLDRDFTEDSSFDDVPRITPLPPRIPKEPLPAESTKIQLPNLLTGEINSIFDDFDRAEDEDDSLADIPSVENLPEVKSEIVPHGFKYCCDALPDNKIIGEPETGIPRQSLLVLLVDRSVSDLMYRPAHEIWNRRLEKTRFMLGEISRRGRGRYDVALVFYGKEQDGSMSVVSDTLGSSFICDKYLAGAAGRVEPMMVHIPNGIGGLLSLPRKKLSFTECSPTYPANPTPGFERAVEIIQEWYAVSSRKILPPVLLHITSGQFQIEHFDDALGKMNQVDMPICFQQWIFTERPHPGICCPNDEMFTTDQTLLALWERTDALPAREFLAGVRPGIHEESRGMVVNMDFDVLFEVLDTMAQKMPQS
;
A
#
# COMPACT_ATOMS: atom_id res chain seq x y z
N MET A 1 39.31 17.04 3.69
CA MET A 1 38.07 17.79 3.97
C MET A 1 37.01 16.81 4.44
N ASN A 2 36.22 17.20 5.43
CA ASN A 2 35.07 16.42 5.87
C ASN A 2 34.05 16.29 4.73
N LYS A 3 33.57 15.07 4.45
CA LYS A 3 32.57 14.80 3.40
C LYS A 3 31.52 13.78 3.83
N ALA A 4 30.38 13.82 3.14
CA ALA A 4 29.43 12.71 3.05
C ALA A 4 29.26 12.34 1.57
N CYS A 5 28.69 11.16 1.29
CA CYS A 5 28.37 10.73 -0.06
C CYS A 5 27.05 9.97 -0.16
N VAL A 6 26.52 9.93 -1.38
CA VAL A 6 25.35 9.14 -1.76
C VAL A 6 25.59 8.42 -3.09
N VAL A 7 25.20 7.15 -3.14
CA VAL A 7 25.20 6.33 -4.35
C VAL A 7 23.76 6.00 -4.73
N PHE A 8 23.39 6.32 -5.96
CA PHE A 8 22.19 5.81 -6.60
C PHE A 8 22.59 4.62 -7.47
N LEU A 9 22.14 3.42 -7.10
CA LEU A 9 22.46 2.17 -7.79
C LEU A 9 21.21 1.68 -8.55
N ILE A 10 21.27 1.60 -9.87
CA ILE A 10 20.11 1.43 -10.75
C ILE A 10 20.25 0.14 -11.56
N GLU A 11 19.32 -0.81 -11.39
CA GLU A 11 19.18 -1.93 -12.30
C GLU A 11 18.80 -1.44 -13.71
N GLU A 12 19.49 -1.94 -14.74
CA GLU A 12 19.21 -1.63 -16.15
C GLU A 12 18.73 -2.88 -16.92
N ALA A 13 18.15 -3.86 -16.22
CA ALA A 13 17.61 -5.08 -16.82
C ALA A 13 16.33 -4.82 -17.66
N PRO A 14 15.98 -5.71 -18.62
CA PRO A 14 14.79 -5.57 -19.46
C PRO A 14 13.47 -5.34 -18.71
N SER A 15 13.31 -5.90 -17.50
CA SER A 15 12.12 -5.72 -16.67
C SER A 15 11.90 -4.28 -16.19
N MET A 16 12.95 -3.45 -16.18
CA MET A 16 12.85 -2.03 -15.88
C MET A 16 12.18 -1.21 -17.01
N ARG A 17 11.98 -1.82 -18.19
CA ARG A 17 11.14 -1.25 -19.28
C ARG A 17 9.64 -1.39 -19.01
N MET A 18 9.22 -2.27 -18.10
CA MET A 18 7.81 -2.39 -17.71
C MET A 18 7.33 -1.10 -17.05
N ARG A 19 6.02 -0.84 -17.06
CA ARG A 19 5.43 0.26 -16.28
C ARG A 19 5.67 0.06 -14.79
N ILE A 20 5.82 1.16 -14.07
CA ILE A 20 5.76 1.15 -12.60
C ILE A 20 4.30 1.04 -12.15
N ALA A 21 4.05 0.39 -11.01
CA ALA A 21 2.72 0.32 -10.40
C ALA A 21 2.12 1.73 -10.19
N GLU A 22 0.83 1.89 -10.49
CA GLU A 22 0.11 3.18 -10.56
C GLU A 22 0.69 4.22 -11.54
N GLY A 23 1.59 3.83 -12.46
CA GLY A 23 2.26 4.74 -13.39
C GLY A 23 2.02 4.45 -14.88
N THR A 24 2.06 5.50 -15.70
CA THR A 24 2.09 5.45 -17.18
C THR A 24 3.48 5.14 -17.73
N HIS A 25 4.50 5.66 -17.05
CA HIS A 25 5.93 5.61 -17.40
C HIS A 25 6.59 4.28 -17.03
N SER A 26 7.74 4.00 -17.64
CA SER A 26 8.54 2.81 -17.29
C SER A 26 9.15 2.92 -15.88
N LYS A 27 9.52 1.79 -15.27
CA LYS A 27 10.23 1.78 -13.97
C LYS A 27 11.52 2.58 -14.04
N LEU A 28 12.34 2.38 -15.09
CA LEU A 28 13.62 3.08 -15.27
C LEU A 28 13.46 4.61 -15.40
N GLU A 29 12.51 5.04 -16.24
CA GLU A 29 12.17 6.46 -16.47
C GLU A 29 11.62 7.13 -15.20
N SER A 30 10.80 6.42 -14.44
CA SER A 30 10.25 6.87 -13.16
C SER A 30 11.35 7.07 -12.12
N ILE A 31 12.23 6.08 -11.97
CA ILE A 31 13.40 6.12 -11.08
C ILE A 31 14.35 7.25 -11.50
N SER A 32 14.66 7.37 -12.79
CA SER A 32 15.54 8.43 -13.31
C SER A 32 14.94 9.83 -13.12
N THR A 33 13.64 9.99 -13.32
CA THR A 33 12.94 11.25 -13.03
C THR A 33 12.98 11.60 -11.53
N ALA A 34 12.80 10.61 -10.65
CA ALA A 34 12.84 10.82 -9.21
C ALA A 34 14.25 11.14 -8.69
N ILE A 35 15.30 10.50 -9.21
CA ILE A 35 16.69 10.78 -8.81
C ILE A 35 17.16 12.13 -9.35
N ASN A 36 16.85 12.49 -10.61
CA ASN A 36 17.12 13.85 -11.11
C ASN A 36 16.39 14.92 -10.26
N SER A 37 15.12 14.67 -9.87
CA SER A 37 14.40 15.52 -8.91
C SER A 37 15.09 15.59 -7.53
N ALA A 38 15.67 14.49 -7.04
CA ALA A 38 16.40 14.47 -5.77
C ALA A 38 17.73 15.22 -5.86
N ILE A 39 18.47 15.09 -6.96
CA ILE A 39 19.69 15.89 -7.24
C ILE A 39 19.34 17.37 -7.27
N ARG A 40 18.27 17.78 -7.96
CA ARG A 40 17.79 19.17 -7.95
C ARG A 40 17.49 19.70 -6.54
N GLN A 41 17.02 18.84 -5.64
CA GLN A 41 16.69 19.21 -4.26
C GLN A 41 17.91 19.32 -3.33
N MET A 42 19.12 19.05 -3.84
CA MET A 42 20.40 19.34 -3.17
C MET A 42 20.81 20.82 -3.30
N ASP A 43 20.18 21.60 -4.19
CA ASP A 43 20.49 23.01 -4.39
C ASP A 43 20.34 23.82 -3.08
N GLY A 44 21.35 24.64 -2.78
CA GLY A 44 21.45 25.39 -1.52
C GLY A 44 21.70 24.56 -0.25
N LEU A 45 21.97 23.25 -0.34
CA LEU A 45 22.28 22.39 0.80
C LEU A 45 23.80 22.10 0.91
N PRO A 46 24.30 21.67 2.08
CA PRO A 46 25.72 21.36 2.28
C PRO A 46 26.27 20.33 1.28
N PRO A 47 27.47 20.53 0.72
CA PRO A 47 27.98 19.69 -0.37
C PRO A 47 28.22 18.23 0.03
N MET A 48 27.87 17.32 -0.88
CA MET A 48 28.19 15.89 -0.78
C MET A 48 28.69 15.33 -2.13
N ASP A 49 29.43 14.23 -2.10
CA ASP A 49 29.81 13.50 -3.30
C ASP A 49 28.68 12.56 -3.74
N VAL A 50 28.32 12.62 -5.01
CA VAL A 50 27.24 11.85 -5.62
C VAL A 50 27.83 10.89 -6.65
N ALA A 51 27.35 9.65 -6.66
CA ALA A 51 27.56 8.69 -7.74
C ALA A 51 26.21 8.17 -8.25
N VAL A 52 26.07 8.03 -9.57
CA VAL A 52 24.93 7.36 -10.21
C VAL A 52 25.47 6.19 -11.02
N ILE A 53 25.20 4.97 -10.58
CA ILE A 53 25.76 3.73 -11.11
C ILE A 53 24.63 2.90 -11.73
N GLY A 54 24.70 2.64 -13.04
CA GLY A 54 23.83 1.69 -13.74
C GLY A 54 24.50 0.31 -13.83
N TYR A 55 23.70 -0.76 -13.90
CA TYR A 55 24.23 -2.12 -14.08
C TYR A 55 23.31 -3.05 -14.89
N HIS A 56 23.90 -3.77 -15.85
CA HIS A 56 23.24 -4.78 -16.68
C HIS A 56 24.25 -5.80 -17.25
N ARG A 57 23.80 -6.75 -18.09
CA ARG A 57 24.66 -7.55 -18.98
C ARG A 57 24.49 -7.08 -20.41
N ASN A 58 25.58 -6.83 -21.13
CA ASN A 58 25.56 -6.36 -22.51
C ASN A 58 25.20 -7.48 -23.51
N LEU A 59 25.22 -7.18 -24.82
CA LEU A 59 24.83 -8.14 -25.87
C LEU A 59 25.71 -9.40 -25.95
N SER A 60 26.95 -9.34 -25.45
CA SER A 60 27.85 -10.51 -25.33
C SER A 60 27.62 -11.31 -24.04
N GLY A 61 26.74 -10.84 -23.15
CA GLY A 61 26.51 -11.41 -21.83
C GLY A 61 27.48 -10.91 -20.75
N GLU A 62 28.48 -10.11 -21.11
CA GLU A 62 29.49 -9.56 -20.19
C GLU A 62 28.89 -8.53 -19.23
N PRO A 63 29.44 -8.38 -18.01
CA PRO A 63 28.95 -7.43 -17.03
C PRO A 63 29.24 -5.99 -17.47
N GLU A 64 28.19 -5.18 -17.59
CA GLU A 64 28.31 -3.75 -17.82
C GLU A 64 27.82 -3.00 -16.58
N LEU A 65 28.74 -2.28 -15.93
CA LEU A 65 28.52 -1.59 -14.68
C LEU A 65 29.38 -0.33 -14.62
N GLY A 66 28.84 0.76 -14.08
CA GLY A 66 29.59 2.00 -13.92
C GLY A 66 28.74 3.27 -13.95
N SER A 67 29.42 4.41 -14.02
CA SER A 67 28.79 5.74 -14.00
C SER A 67 27.80 5.97 -15.14
N ARG A 68 26.80 6.81 -14.88
CA ARG A 68 25.78 7.26 -15.84
C ARG A 68 25.77 8.77 -16.08
N PHE A 69 26.72 9.50 -15.49
CA PHE A 69 26.83 10.95 -15.73
C PHE A 69 27.23 11.28 -17.17
N GLY A 70 26.51 12.23 -17.78
CA GLY A 70 26.79 12.71 -19.13
C GLY A 70 27.71 13.94 -19.19
N GLY A 71 28.00 14.40 -20.40
CA GLY A 71 28.63 15.70 -20.67
C GLY A 71 29.99 15.86 -19.98
N LYS A 72 30.19 16.94 -19.23
CA LYS A 72 31.48 17.24 -18.54
C LYS A 72 31.84 16.26 -17.41
N PHE A 73 30.96 15.30 -17.12
CA PHE A 73 31.10 14.31 -16.05
C PHE A 73 31.22 12.87 -16.56
N THR A 74 31.13 12.64 -17.87
CA THR A 74 31.34 11.31 -18.45
C THR A 74 32.70 10.74 -18.07
N GLY A 75 32.71 9.47 -17.64
CA GLY A 75 33.89 8.79 -17.09
C GLY A 75 34.21 9.10 -15.62
N LYS A 76 33.55 10.08 -14.97
CA LYS A 76 33.70 10.30 -13.53
C LYS A 76 32.74 9.42 -12.73
N VAL A 77 33.25 8.81 -11.66
CA VAL A 77 32.45 8.03 -10.71
C VAL A 77 31.80 8.93 -9.67
N TRP A 78 32.58 9.85 -9.09
CA TRP A 78 32.16 10.78 -8.04
C TRP A 78 32.11 12.21 -8.57
N VAL A 79 31.03 12.93 -8.27
CA VAL A 79 30.84 14.36 -8.59
C VAL A 79 30.22 15.06 -7.39
N SER A 80 30.67 16.26 -7.04
CA SER A 80 30.04 17.04 -5.96
C SER A 80 28.63 17.51 -6.37
N SER A 81 27.68 17.52 -5.43
CA SER A 81 26.33 18.09 -5.58
C SER A 81 26.32 19.45 -6.27
N ASP A 82 27.23 20.35 -5.88
CA ASP A 82 27.27 21.74 -6.32
C ASP A 82 27.74 21.82 -7.78
N ASP A 83 28.71 20.96 -8.11
CA ASP A 83 29.25 20.80 -9.46
C ASP A 83 28.17 20.22 -10.39
N LEU A 84 27.38 19.22 -9.92
CA LEU A 84 26.20 18.74 -10.61
C LEU A 84 25.18 19.87 -10.82
N ILE A 85 24.67 20.50 -9.75
CA ILE A 85 23.62 21.54 -9.80
C ILE A 85 23.96 22.63 -10.83
N ALA A 86 25.20 23.12 -10.85
CA ALA A 86 25.63 24.15 -11.79
C ALA A 86 25.83 23.68 -13.24
N ASN A 87 25.78 22.37 -13.52
CA ASN A 87 26.13 21.77 -14.82
C ASN A 87 25.23 20.55 -15.15
N PRO A 88 23.92 20.73 -15.41
CA PRO A 88 23.09 19.68 -15.98
C PRO A 88 23.58 19.26 -17.37
N LEU A 89 23.36 17.99 -17.74
CA LEU A 89 23.59 17.46 -19.08
C LEU A 89 22.71 18.19 -20.11
N ARG A 90 21.44 18.40 -19.75
CA ARG A 90 20.45 19.14 -20.53
C ARG A 90 19.30 19.62 -19.63
N ILE A 91 18.51 20.56 -20.13
CA ILE A 91 17.29 21.03 -19.47
C ILE A 91 16.11 20.70 -20.38
N GLU A 92 15.11 20.02 -19.84
CA GLU A 92 13.83 19.74 -20.50
C GLU A 92 12.78 20.75 -20.08
N SER A 93 11.82 21.08 -20.95
CA SER A 93 10.57 21.67 -20.52
C SER A 93 9.58 20.53 -20.23
N ARG A 94 9.06 20.44 -19.00
CA ARG A 94 8.09 19.41 -18.59
C ARG A 94 6.83 20.03 -18.00
N THR A 95 5.69 19.44 -18.34
CA THR A 95 4.41 19.74 -17.68
C THR A 95 4.42 19.22 -16.25
N ARG A 96 4.31 20.12 -15.26
CA ARG A 96 4.11 19.79 -13.84
C ARG A 96 2.67 20.08 -13.42
N LYS A 97 2.01 19.13 -12.75
CA LYS A 97 0.73 19.41 -12.06
C LYS A 97 1.01 20.32 -10.84
N SER A 98 0.40 21.49 -10.82
CA SER A 98 0.54 22.50 -9.74
C SER A 98 -0.85 22.89 -9.23
N MET A 99 -1.02 23.01 -7.91
CA MET A 99 -2.25 23.56 -7.34
C MET A 99 -2.15 25.08 -7.32
N ASP A 100 -3.14 25.76 -7.88
CA ASP A 100 -3.34 27.21 -7.77
C ASP A 100 -3.72 27.55 -6.31
N PRO A 101 -3.04 28.51 -5.64
CA PRO A 101 -3.33 28.86 -4.26
C PRO A 101 -4.70 29.54 -4.06
N ALA A 102 -5.23 30.21 -5.08
CA ALA A 102 -6.50 30.93 -5.05
C ALA A 102 -7.67 30.02 -5.45
N THR A 103 -7.62 29.39 -6.64
CA THR A 103 -8.73 28.55 -7.13
C THR A 103 -8.74 27.14 -6.55
N ARG A 104 -7.60 26.65 -6.03
CA ARG A 104 -7.37 25.25 -5.61
C ARG A 104 -7.47 24.20 -6.74
N LEU A 105 -7.62 24.64 -7.98
CA LEU A 105 -7.58 23.78 -9.16
C LEU A 105 -6.15 23.29 -9.42
N VAL A 106 -6.03 22.12 -10.07
CA VAL A 106 -4.75 21.51 -10.42
C VAL A 106 -4.43 21.80 -11.88
N THR A 107 -3.73 22.91 -12.11
CA THR A 107 -3.34 23.36 -13.44
C THR A 107 -2.05 22.69 -13.93
N PRO A 108 -1.94 22.29 -15.20
CA PRO A 108 -0.65 21.97 -15.82
C PRO A 108 0.18 23.24 -15.99
N VAL A 109 1.44 23.22 -15.53
CA VAL A 109 2.38 24.35 -15.65
C VAL A 109 3.68 23.84 -16.26
N GLN A 110 4.15 24.48 -17.34
CA GLN A 110 5.48 24.16 -17.89
C GLN A 110 6.58 24.62 -16.94
N VAL A 111 7.54 23.73 -16.66
CA VAL A 111 8.69 24.01 -15.80
C VAL A 111 9.96 23.41 -16.37
N ASP A 112 11.07 24.12 -16.19
CA ASP A 112 12.39 23.61 -16.52
C ASP A 112 12.75 22.44 -15.59
N PHE A 113 13.11 21.31 -16.19
CA PHE A 113 13.53 20.08 -15.53
C PHE A 113 14.97 19.75 -15.97
N PRO A 114 15.98 20.11 -15.17
CA PRO A 114 17.36 19.70 -15.41
C PRO A 114 17.53 18.17 -15.30
N VAL A 115 18.34 17.62 -16.20
CA VAL A 115 18.74 16.21 -16.26
C VAL A 115 20.27 16.16 -16.14
N TRP A 116 20.80 15.27 -15.30
CA TRP A 116 22.23 15.11 -15.01
C TRP A 116 22.82 13.79 -15.50
N PHE A 117 21.97 12.78 -15.61
CA PHE A 117 22.32 11.43 -16.03
C PHE A 117 21.16 10.84 -16.82
N GLU A 118 21.47 9.88 -17.68
CA GLU A 118 20.51 9.10 -18.45
C GLU A 118 20.82 7.62 -18.24
N THR A 119 19.82 6.76 -18.40
CA THR A 119 19.95 5.32 -18.21
C THR A 119 19.25 4.59 -19.35
N GLU A 120 19.81 3.46 -19.76
CA GLU A 120 19.28 2.64 -20.84
C GLU A 120 19.11 1.21 -20.33
N CYS A 121 17.95 0.60 -20.61
CA CYS A 121 17.77 -0.82 -20.29
C CYS A 121 18.61 -1.68 -21.25
N GLY A 122 19.66 -2.29 -20.73
CA GLY A 122 20.46 -3.29 -21.43
C GLY A 122 19.69 -4.59 -21.73
N PRO A 123 20.30 -5.52 -22.47
CA PRO A 123 19.64 -6.76 -22.92
C PRO A 123 19.53 -7.84 -21.84
N GLY A 124 20.35 -7.83 -20.79
CA GLY A 124 20.34 -8.87 -19.75
C GLY A 124 20.50 -8.34 -18.32
N LYS A 125 20.09 -9.15 -17.34
CA LYS A 125 20.26 -8.88 -15.89
C LYS A 125 21.64 -9.34 -15.42
N LEU A 126 22.31 -8.53 -14.61
CA LEU A 126 23.55 -8.89 -13.93
C LEU A 126 23.29 -9.36 -12.49
N GLU A 127 24.08 -10.33 -12.02
CA GLU A 127 24.01 -10.84 -10.65
C GLU A 127 24.53 -9.81 -9.64
N HIS A 128 23.76 -9.60 -8.57
CA HIS A 128 24.01 -8.56 -7.57
C HIS A 128 25.37 -8.68 -6.86
N ILE A 129 25.98 -9.88 -6.79
CA ILE A 129 27.31 -10.06 -6.18
C ILE A 129 28.41 -9.29 -6.90
N HIS A 130 28.36 -9.21 -8.24
CA HIS A 130 29.31 -8.42 -9.04
C HIS A 130 29.14 -6.92 -8.75
N VAL A 131 27.89 -6.49 -8.65
CA VAL A 131 27.47 -5.10 -8.42
C VAL A 131 27.88 -4.63 -7.02
N PHE A 132 27.60 -5.42 -5.98
CA PHE A 132 27.92 -5.05 -4.59
C PHE A 132 29.41 -5.19 -4.26
N ARG A 133 30.17 -6.05 -4.96
CA ARG A 133 31.63 -6.05 -4.90
C ARG A 133 32.21 -4.75 -5.48
N TYR A 134 31.81 -4.38 -6.70
CA TYR A 134 32.23 -3.11 -7.31
C TYR A 134 31.87 -1.91 -6.43
N LEU A 135 30.66 -1.90 -5.86
CA LEU A 135 30.23 -0.85 -4.94
C LEU A 135 31.07 -0.80 -3.66
N ALA A 136 31.50 -1.94 -3.12
CA ALA A 136 32.38 -1.99 -1.96
C ALA A 136 33.78 -1.44 -2.29
N GLU A 137 34.36 -1.82 -3.42
CA GLU A 137 35.65 -1.31 -3.94
C GLU A 137 35.57 0.22 -4.12
N MET A 138 34.56 0.70 -4.85
CA MET A 138 34.28 2.12 -5.11
C MET A 138 34.07 2.98 -3.84
N LEU A 139 33.40 2.40 -2.83
CA LEU A 139 33.17 3.08 -1.54
C LEU A 139 34.40 3.06 -0.63
N GLN A 140 35.24 2.03 -0.73
CA GLN A 140 36.51 1.96 0.02
C GLN A 140 37.50 3.00 -0.52
N GLU A 141 37.68 3.09 -1.85
CA GLU A 141 38.47 4.15 -2.49
C GLU A 141 38.00 5.56 -2.08
N TRP A 142 36.67 5.77 -2.05
CA TRP A 142 36.09 7.02 -1.58
C TRP A 142 36.39 7.28 -0.10
N ALA A 143 36.23 6.27 0.77
CA ALA A 143 36.44 6.41 2.21
C ALA A 143 37.90 6.67 2.60
N GLU A 144 38.86 6.23 1.78
CA GLU A 144 40.29 6.51 1.94
C GLU A 144 40.69 7.90 1.43
N ALA A 145 40.07 8.38 0.34
CA ALA A 145 40.32 9.72 -0.21
C ALA A 145 39.56 10.85 0.52
N ALA A 146 38.40 10.54 1.08
CA ALA A 146 37.58 11.46 1.85
C ALA A 146 37.92 11.43 3.36
N GLN A 147 37.30 12.32 4.13
CA GLN A 147 37.23 12.19 5.59
C GLN A 147 35.74 12.07 5.96
N PRO A 148 35.19 10.84 6.09
CA PRO A 148 33.75 10.65 6.24
C PRO A 148 33.20 11.24 7.55
N ILE A 149 32.19 12.12 7.44
CA ILE A 149 31.41 12.64 8.57
C ILE A 149 30.00 12.03 8.68
N LEU A 150 29.61 11.20 7.72
CA LEU A 150 28.49 10.26 7.83
C LEU A 150 28.89 8.92 7.18
N PRO A 151 28.23 7.80 7.54
CA PRO A 151 28.32 6.58 6.75
C PRO A 151 27.78 6.83 5.33
N PRO A 152 28.34 6.19 4.28
CA PRO A 152 27.84 6.31 2.91
C PRO A 152 26.38 5.91 2.79
N LEU A 153 25.58 6.66 2.04
CA LEU A 153 24.20 6.32 1.74
C LEU A 153 24.10 5.59 0.39
N VAL A 154 23.41 4.45 0.35
CA VAL A 154 23.19 3.69 -0.89
C VAL A 154 21.69 3.49 -1.11
N PHE A 155 21.17 4.02 -2.21
CA PHE A 155 19.81 3.76 -2.67
C PHE A 155 19.85 2.83 -3.88
N SER A 156 19.48 1.57 -3.66
CA SER A 156 19.47 0.51 -4.68
C SER A 156 18.07 0.32 -5.25
N PHE A 157 17.94 0.36 -6.57
CA PHE A 157 16.69 0.23 -7.31
C PHE A 157 16.73 -1.01 -8.21
N LEU A 158 15.70 -1.85 -8.12
CA LEU A 158 15.55 -3.08 -8.90
C LEU A 158 14.08 -3.37 -9.26
N ALA A 159 13.85 -4.16 -10.32
CA ALA A 159 12.53 -4.55 -10.79
C ALA A 159 12.21 -6.03 -10.61
N ASP A 160 13.20 -6.91 -10.75
CA ASP A 160 13.01 -8.36 -10.77
C ASP A 160 13.84 -9.08 -9.71
N LEU A 161 13.22 -10.03 -9.03
CA LEU A 161 13.83 -10.88 -8.02
C LEU A 161 13.92 -12.33 -8.52
N GLN A 162 15.12 -12.77 -8.84
CA GLN A 162 15.38 -14.10 -9.39
C GLN A 162 15.78 -15.09 -8.28
N PRO A 163 15.12 -16.25 -8.14
CA PRO A 163 15.49 -17.28 -7.17
C PRO A 163 16.96 -17.74 -7.31
N GLY A 164 17.58 -18.13 -6.19
CA GLY A 164 18.97 -18.61 -6.15
C GLY A 164 20.05 -17.51 -6.06
N ASN A 165 19.78 -16.31 -6.59
CA ASN A 165 20.70 -15.16 -6.51
C ASN A 165 20.57 -14.42 -5.18
N SER A 166 21.06 -15.04 -4.10
CA SER A 166 20.81 -14.58 -2.72
C SER A 166 21.33 -13.17 -2.45
N ILE A 167 20.40 -12.21 -2.29
CA ILE A 167 20.76 -10.78 -2.16
C ILE A 167 21.39 -10.49 -0.79
N ALA A 168 20.97 -11.22 0.25
CA ALA A 168 21.57 -11.12 1.58
C ALA A 168 23.06 -11.52 1.58
N ASN A 169 23.45 -12.50 0.75
CA ASN A 169 24.86 -12.86 0.55
C ASN A 169 25.57 -11.87 -0.38
N ALA A 170 24.88 -11.36 -1.40
CA ALA A 170 25.45 -10.41 -2.35
C ALA A 170 25.95 -9.10 -1.69
N VAL A 171 25.30 -8.62 -0.64
CA VAL A 171 25.68 -7.37 0.05
C VAL A 171 26.81 -7.50 1.06
N VAL A 172 27.29 -8.72 1.35
CA VAL A 172 28.38 -8.96 2.33
C VAL A 172 29.64 -8.10 2.08
N PRO A 173 30.10 -7.84 0.84
CA PRO A 173 31.22 -6.93 0.58
C PRO A 173 31.03 -5.50 1.08
N LEU A 174 29.80 -4.98 1.21
CA LEU A 174 29.59 -3.66 1.82
C LEU A 174 29.99 -3.64 3.31
N GLY A 175 29.97 -4.81 3.97
CA GLY A 175 30.40 -4.97 5.36
C GLY A 175 31.92 -4.83 5.57
N SER A 176 32.75 -4.90 4.51
CA SER A 176 34.18 -4.58 4.62
C SER A 176 34.50 -3.09 4.46
N VAL A 177 33.56 -2.28 3.99
CA VAL A 177 33.73 -0.81 3.90
C VAL A 177 33.62 -0.21 5.30
N SER A 178 34.76 0.07 5.91
CA SER A 178 34.85 0.60 7.27
C SER A 178 35.11 2.11 7.25
N THR A 179 34.12 2.91 7.64
CA THR A 179 34.32 4.35 7.89
C THR A 179 34.32 4.65 9.38
N PRO A 180 34.92 5.78 9.84
CA PRO A 180 34.85 6.21 11.23
C PRO A 180 33.42 6.42 11.77
N GLN A 181 32.42 6.49 10.88
CA GLN A 181 31.01 6.74 11.18
C GLN A 181 30.14 5.48 11.05
N GLY A 182 30.76 4.31 10.80
CA GLY A 182 30.09 3.03 10.59
C GLY A 182 30.10 2.54 9.14
N PHE A 183 29.30 1.51 8.90
CA PHE A 183 29.14 0.85 7.60
C PHE A 183 28.15 1.61 6.68
N PRO A 184 28.21 1.42 5.35
CA PRO A 184 27.23 1.98 4.42
C PRO A 184 25.78 1.66 4.80
N VAL A 185 24.89 2.64 4.66
CA VAL A 185 23.44 2.49 4.88
C VAL A 185 22.77 2.12 3.57
N LEU A 186 22.31 0.88 3.45
CA LEU A 186 21.65 0.36 2.26
C LEU A 186 20.13 0.43 2.37
N PHE A 187 19.54 1.17 1.44
CA PHE A 187 18.12 1.16 1.10
C PHE A 187 17.90 0.31 -0.16
N GLN A 188 16.81 -0.48 -0.19
CA GLN A 188 16.40 -1.26 -1.35
C GLN A 188 14.99 -0.86 -1.77
N PHE A 189 14.81 -0.60 -3.06
CA PHE A 189 13.54 -0.30 -3.69
C PHE A 189 13.25 -1.34 -4.78
N HIS A 190 12.32 -2.25 -4.49
CA HIS A 190 11.77 -3.19 -5.47
C HIS A 190 10.55 -2.54 -6.15
N ALA A 191 10.75 -2.09 -7.38
CA ALA A 191 9.77 -1.35 -8.16
C ALA A 191 8.61 -2.25 -8.62
N GLY A 192 7.40 -1.95 -8.15
CA GLY A 192 6.21 -2.71 -8.46
C GLY A 192 5.77 -2.59 -9.92
N THR A 193 5.08 -3.60 -10.42
CA THR A 193 4.42 -3.59 -11.75
C THR A 193 2.91 -3.41 -11.62
N TYR A 194 2.29 -4.12 -10.66
CA TYR A 194 0.85 -4.27 -10.56
C TYR A 194 0.24 -3.30 -9.55
N ALA A 195 -0.71 -2.48 -9.97
CA ALA A 195 -1.32 -1.43 -9.16
C ALA A 195 -2.23 -1.95 -8.03
N ASN A 196 -2.86 -3.13 -8.21
CA ASN A 196 -3.70 -3.78 -7.21
C ASN A 196 -2.91 -4.46 -6.07
N VAL A 197 -1.60 -4.58 -6.21
CA VAL A 197 -0.73 -5.06 -5.13
C VAL A 197 -0.23 -3.83 -4.35
N PRO A 198 -0.48 -3.72 -3.03
CA PRO A 198 -0.04 -2.57 -2.26
C PRO A 198 1.49 -2.56 -2.05
N ALA A 199 2.07 -1.36 -1.88
CA ALA A 199 3.49 -1.21 -1.55
C ALA A 199 3.75 -1.48 -0.06
N ILE A 200 4.64 -2.44 0.24
CA ILE A 200 5.08 -2.72 1.61
C ILE A 200 6.29 -1.84 1.91
N LYS A 201 6.10 -0.85 2.79
CA LYS A 201 7.09 0.19 3.10
C LYS A 201 7.68 0.01 4.50
N TYR A 202 9.00 0.13 4.60
CA TYR A 202 9.76 0.18 5.84
C TYR A 202 9.39 -0.89 6.89
N PRO A 203 9.30 -2.18 6.50
CA PRO A 203 9.01 -3.26 7.45
C PRO A 203 10.06 -3.35 8.57
N SER A 204 9.61 -3.65 9.79
CA SER A 204 10.48 -3.97 10.94
C SER A 204 10.71 -5.48 11.13
N VAL A 205 9.88 -6.32 10.52
CA VAL A 205 9.99 -7.79 10.53
C VAL A 205 9.71 -8.37 9.14
N PRO A 206 10.34 -9.49 8.75
CA PRO A 206 10.17 -10.08 7.43
C PRO A 206 8.84 -10.84 7.26
N GLN A 207 8.09 -11.06 8.36
CA GLN A 207 6.89 -11.89 8.42
C GLN A 207 5.73 -11.38 7.55
N PHE A 208 5.71 -10.09 7.24
CA PHE A 208 4.70 -9.47 6.36
C PHE A 208 5.13 -9.42 4.88
N LEU A 209 6.33 -9.91 4.54
CA LEU A 209 6.85 -9.93 3.17
C LEU A 209 6.63 -11.31 2.53
N PRO A 210 6.35 -11.37 1.21
CA PRO A 210 6.35 -12.62 0.46
C PRO A 210 7.61 -13.45 0.71
N TYR A 211 7.46 -14.77 0.84
CA TYR A 211 8.58 -15.68 1.07
C TYR A 211 9.57 -15.69 -0.10
N GLY A 212 10.81 -16.10 0.18
CA GLY A 212 11.90 -16.14 -0.82
C GLY A 212 12.61 -14.79 -0.97
N PRO A 213 12.99 -14.37 -2.19
CA PRO A 213 13.89 -13.23 -2.41
C PRO A 213 13.48 -11.89 -1.79
N VAL A 214 12.19 -11.65 -1.54
CA VAL A 214 11.74 -10.40 -0.89
C VAL A 214 12.18 -10.34 0.58
N GLN A 215 12.22 -11.48 1.28
CA GLN A 215 12.76 -11.55 2.64
C GLN A 215 14.30 -11.40 2.64
N GLU A 216 14.99 -11.80 1.57
CA GLU A 216 16.43 -11.53 1.43
C GLU A 216 16.73 -10.03 1.29
N LEU A 217 15.91 -9.27 0.55
CA LEU A 217 16.00 -7.81 0.52
C LEU A 217 15.87 -7.21 1.94
N PHE A 218 14.96 -7.74 2.77
CA PHE A 218 14.83 -7.31 4.16
C PHE A 218 16.09 -7.61 4.96
N PHE A 219 16.69 -8.79 4.83
CA PHE A 219 17.93 -9.09 5.53
C PHE A 219 19.09 -8.20 5.06
N ALA A 220 19.17 -7.90 3.76
CA ALA A 220 20.16 -7.01 3.16
C ALA A 220 20.05 -5.53 3.56
N CYS A 221 18.85 -5.01 3.85
CA CYS A 221 18.65 -3.59 4.18
C CYS A 221 19.21 -3.19 5.56
N SER A 222 19.66 -1.94 5.67
CA SER A 222 20.04 -1.33 6.96
C SER A 222 18.79 -0.93 7.78
N PRO A 223 18.88 -0.92 9.12
CA PRO A 223 17.86 -0.30 9.98
C PRO A 223 17.86 1.22 9.82
N LEU A 224 16.70 1.86 9.98
CA LEU A 224 16.56 3.31 9.93
C LEU A 224 17.08 3.96 11.23
N SER A 225 17.76 5.11 11.09
CA SER A 225 18.16 5.96 12.22
C SER A 225 17.08 7.02 12.53
N GLU A 226 17.10 7.64 13.72
CA GLU A 226 16.08 8.63 14.09
C GLU A 226 16.01 9.86 13.15
N PRO A 227 17.10 10.36 12.54
CA PRO A 227 17.03 11.29 11.40
C PRO A 227 16.16 10.80 10.24
N MET A 228 16.25 9.51 9.89
CA MET A 228 15.49 8.89 8.80
C MET A 228 14.03 8.70 9.20
N PHE A 229 13.76 8.30 10.45
CA PHE A 229 12.40 8.29 11.01
C PHE A 229 11.78 9.70 11.02
N SER A 230 12.53 10.74 11.36
CA SER A 230 12.06 12.14 11.32
C SER A 230 11.72 12.58 9.90
N ALA A 231 12.57 12.27 8.91
CA ALA A 231 12.29 12.52 7.50
C ALA A 231 10.99 11.84 7.02
N LEU A 232 10.79 10.57 7.40
CA LEU A 232 9.61 9.81 7.01
C LEU A 232 8.33 10.34 7.70
N ARG A 233 8.38 10.67 8.99
CA ARG A 233 7.25 11.28 9.72
C ARG A 233 6.83 12.63 9.12
N GLN A 234 7.79 13.45 8.64
CA GLN A 234 7.48 14.70 7.91
C GLN A 234 6.73 14.44 6.59
N ASN A 235 6.96 13.29 5.95
CA ASN A 235 6.26 12.82 4.76
C ASN A 235 4.99 12.00 5.07
N GLN A 236 4.51 12.01 6.32
CA GLN A 236 3.35 11.27 6.81
C GLN A 236 3.50 9.74 6.73
N GLU A 237 4.73 9.24 6.67
CA GLU A 237 5.05 7.82 6.83
C GLU A 237 5.40 7.56 8.32
N PHE A 238 4.72 6.60 8.94
CA PHE A 238 4.88 6.28 10.37
C PHE A 238 5.41 4.85 10.58
N PRO A 239 6.65 4.56 10.14
CA PRO A 239 7.20 3.21 10.24
C PRO A 239 7.47 2.77 11.68
N SER A 240 7.33 1.48 11.93
CA SER A 240 7.50 0.85 13.24
C SER A 240 8.94 0.92 13.76
N HIS A 241 9.12 0.81 15.07
CA HIS A 241 10.46 0.70 15.67
C HIS A 241 11.22 -0.51 15.08
N GLY A 242 12.49 -0.33 14.76
CA GLY A 242 13.31 -1.34 14.08
C GLY A 242 13.04 -1.50 12.58
N ALA A 243 12.24 -0.61 11.97
CA ALA A 243 12.04 -0.55 10.52
C ALA A 243 13.37 -0.46 9.75
N LYS A 244 13.41 -1.12 8.59
CA LYS A 244 14.55 -1.11 7.66
C LYS A 244 14.27 -0.25 6.42
N GLY A 245 15.34 0.12 5.71
CA GLY A 245 15.30 0.86 4.44
C GLY A 245 14.73 0.12 3.22
N LEU A 246 13.74 -0.76 3.40
CA LEU A 246 13.11 -1.53 2.32
C LEU A 246 11.78 -0.90 1.87
N VAL A 247 11.61 -0.75 0.55
CA VAL A 247 10.29 -0.62 -0.08
C VAL A 247 10.11 -1.78 -1.06
N HIS A 248 9.10 -2.62 -0.83
CA HIS A 248 8.72 -3.71 -1.73
C HIS A 248 7.44 -3.39 -2.51
N ASN A 249 7.48 -3.63 -3.82
CA ASN A 249 6.39 -3.32 -4.76
C ASN A 249 6.06 -1.81 -4.74
N GLY A 250 7.10 -0.98 -4.67
CA GLY A 250 7.00 0.47 -4.56
C GLY A 250 6.58 1.13 -5.87
N ARG A 251 5.85 2.23 -5.75
CA ARG A 251 5.35 3.07 -6.85
C ARG A 251 6.14 4.37 -6.93
N MET A 252 5.85 5.21 -7.93
CA MET A 252 6.55 6.49 -8.14
C MET A 252 6.53 7.41 -6.90
N ILE A 253 5.38 7.47 -6.20
CA ILE A 253 5.26 8.23 -4.94
C ILE A 253 6.16 7.69 -3.82
N ASP A 254 6.34 6.38 -3.76
CA ASP A 254 7.13 5.72 -2.73
C ASP A 254 8.64 5.94 -2.98
N ILE A 255 9.08 6.08 -4.24
CA ILE A 255 10.44 6.52 -4.59
C ILE A 255 10.72 7.92 -4.04
N VAL A 256 9.84 8.88 -4.34
CA VAL A 256 10.02 10.29 -3.95
C VAL A 256 10.05 10.42 -2.41
N ARG A 257 9.21 9.65 -1.70
CA ARG A 257 9.26 9.57 -0.23
C ARG A 257 10.56 8.98 0.30
N MET A 258 11.06 7.89 -0.28
CA MET A 258 12.34 7.30 0.11
C MET A 258 13.52 8.27 -0.14
N LEU A 259 13.53 8.94 -1.29
CA LEU A 259 14.58 9.92 -1.63
C LEU A 259 14.52 11.19 -0.76
N SER A 260 13.37 11.56 -0.21
CA SER A 260 13.26 12.71 0.71
C SER A 260 14.13 12.58 1.99
N ILE A 261 14.49 11.34 2.37
CA ILE A 261 15.40 11.06 3.48
C ILE A 261 16.77 11.72 3.25
N LEU A 262 17.26 11.72 2.01
CA LEU A 262 18.54 12.30 1.62
C LEU A 262 18.60 13.80 1.94
N LYS A 263 17.53 14.54 1.61
CA LYS A 263 17.41 15.98 1.91
C LYS A 263 17.51 16.27 3.41
N THR A 264 16.86 15.47 4.24
CA THR A 264 16.91 15.62 5.71
C THR A 264 18.32 15.36 6.25
N ILE A 265 18.99 14.31 5.77
CA ILE A 265 20.36 14.00 6.18
C ILE A 265 21.34 15.09 5.71
N GLN A 266 21.22 15.56 4.47
CA GLN A 266 22.06 16.63 3.92
C GLN A 266 21.85 17.95 4.68
N THR A 267 20.61 18.27 5.08
CA THR A 267 20.31 19.43 5.93
C THR A 267 21.03 19.32 7.29
N GLN A 268 21.13 18.13 7.87
CA GLN A 268 21.82 17.93 9.15
C GLN A 268 23.36 18.10 9.06
N LEU A 269 23.99 17.86 7.90
CA LEU A 269 25.42 18.11 7.70
C LEU A 269 25.81 19.57 8.02
N GLY A 270 24.94 20.53 7.71
CA GLY A 270 25.13 21.95 8.01
C GLY A 270 25.04 22.29 9.50
N THR A 271 24.45 21.41 10.31
CA THR A 271 24.45 21.54 11.79
C THR A 271 25.64 20.82 12.44
N LEU A 272 26.30 19.91 11.71
CA LEU A 272 27.46 19.15 12.15
C LEU A 272 28.80 19.79 11.74
N THR A 273 28.77 20.88 10.97
CA THR A 273 29.94 21.69 10.62
C THR A 273 30.03 22.89 11.58
N PRO A 274 30.83 22.83 12.66
CA PRO A 274 30.94 23.94 13.59
C PRO A 274 31.60 25.15 12.90
N GLU A 275 30.98 26.32 13.02
CA GLU A 275 31.52 27.61 12.57
C GLU A 275 32.91 27.82 13.18
N SER A 276 33.94 27.61 12.36
CA SER A 276 35.33 27.61 12.80
C SER A 276 36.05 28.79 12.16
N SER A 277 36.49 29.72 13.02
CA SER A 277 37.14 31.00 12.70
C SER A 277 36.28 32.08 12.03
N GLU A 278 35.52 32.80 12.86
CA GLU A 278 35.57 34.27 12.80
C GLU A 278 35.90 34.83 14.20
N LYS A 279 36.52 36.01 14.25
CA LYS A 279 36.90 36.78 15.46
C LYS A 279 37.93 36.14 16.39
N ALA A 280 39.09 35.83 15.81
CA ALA A 280 40.36 35.65 16.53
C ALA A 280 41.42 36.71 16.15
N GLN A 281 41.03 37.98 15.96
CA GLN A 281 41.94 39.12 15.83
C GLN A 281 41.24 40.41 16.31
N GLY A 282 41.93 41.19 17.15
CA GLY A 282 41.34 42.33 17.87
C GLY A 282 42.19 42.77 19.07
N THR A 283 43.44 43.14 18.80
CA THR A 283 44.42 43.59 19.81
C THR A 283 43.93 44.85 20.55
N PRO A 284 44.12 44.97 21.88
CA PRO A 284 43.69 46.16 22.63
C PRO A 284 44.59 47.38 22.34
N GLU A 285 44.00 48.50 21.94
CA GLU A 285 44.70 49.78 21.76
C GLU A 285 43.95 50.96 22.43
N ALA A 286 44.75 51.94 22.86
CA ALA A 286 44.51 53.08 23.73
C ALA A 286 43.08 53.70 23.89
N MET A 287 42.78 54.11 25.14
CA MET A 287 41.84 55.21 25.41
C MET A 287 42.33 56.54 24.80
N PRO A 288 41.40 57.45 24.50
CA PRO A 288 41.51 58.77 25.15
C PRO A 288 40.23 59.22 25.89
N GLU A 289 40.34 60.33 26.62
CA GLU A 289 39.30 60.86 27.51
C GLU A 289 38.21 61.71 26.82
N LYS A 290 37.04 61.79 27.49
CA LYS A 290 36.11 62.95 27.60
C LYS A 290 35.59 63.62 26.31
N THR A 291 34.26 63.76 26.25
CA THR A 291 33.57 65.03 26.62
C THR A 291 32.07 64.76 26.87
N GLN A 292 31.44 65.53 27.76
CA GLN A 292 30.01 65.49 28.06
C GLN A 292 29.24 66.62 27.34
N ALA A 293 28.04 66.33 26.85
CA ALA A 293 26.97 67.30 26.61
C ALA A 293 25.62 66.56 26.74
N ALA A 294 24.54 67.25 27.15
CA ALA A 294 23.27 66.58 27.48
C ALA A 294 22.03 67.47 27.29
N GLU A 295 21.03 66.94 26.56
CA GLU A 295 19.60 67.29 26.62
C GLU A 295 18.83 65.97 26.33
N LYS A 296 17.79 65.46 27.02
CA LYS A 296 16.75 65.89 28.00
C LYS A 296 15.35 65.88 27.36
N MET A 297 14.36 65.38 28.12
CA MET A 297 12.94 65.15 27.75
C MET A 297 12.68 63.95 26.81
N ALA A 298 11.56 63.20 26.90
CA ALA A 298 10.64 62.90 28.01
C ALA A 298 9.79 61.65 27.65
N MET A 299 9.31 60.88 28.65
CA MET A 299 8.33 59.78 28.45
C MET A 299 6.87 60.31 28.44
N PRO A 300 5.90 59.46 28.06
CA PRO A 300 5.10 58.82 29.11
C PRO A 300 5.00 57.27 28.99
N GLU A 301 4.33 56.65 29.97
CA GLU A 301 4.33 55.20 30.26
C GLU A 301 3.09 54.44 29.74
N ASN A 302 3.13 53.11 29.96
CA ASN A 302 2.07 52.07 30.00
C ASN A 302 2.08 51.05 28.83
N ALA A 303 1.84 49.76 29.05
CA ALA A 303 1.96 48.93 30.25
C ALA A 303 1.94 47.43 29.83
N PHE A 304 2.71 46.56 30.50
CA PHE A 304 2.67 45.09 30.27
C PHE A 304 2.51 44.34 31.61
N PRO A 305 1.61 43.34 31.70
CA PRO A 305 1.45 42.51 32.91
C PRO A 305 2.49 41.38 32.99
N PRO A 306 2.82 40.88 34.21
CA PRO A 306 3.89 39.90 34.42
C PRO A 306 3.45 38.43 34.26
N ALA A 307 4.44 37.53 34.22
CA ALA A 307 4.26 36.08 34.05
C ALA A 307 3.69 35.37 35.30
N PHE A 308 3.01 34.24 35.06
CA PHE A 308 2.55 33.32 36.11
C PHE A 308 3.63 32.30 36.52
N SER A 309 3.57 31.89 37.80
CA SER A 309 4.30 30.74 38.36
C SER A 309 3.30 29.80 39.06
N PRO A 310 3.56 28.47 39.12
CA PRO A 310 2.54 27.47 39.45
C PRO A 310 2.13 27.47 40.93
N THR A 311 0.86 27.13 41.18
CA THR A 311 0.24 27.17 42.51
C THR A 311 0.31 25.81 43.24
N ARG A 312 0.36 25.86 44.57
CA ARG A 312 0.29 24.70 45.49
C ARG A 312 -0.95 23.83 45.29
N SER A 313 -0.78 22.52 45.44
CA SER A 313 -1.86 21.60 45.84
C SER A 313 -2.15 21.71 47.36
N PRO A 314 -3.38 21.46 47.83
CA PRO A 314 -3.75 21.55 49.25
C PRO A 314 -3.53 20.24 50.04
N GLU A 315 -3.46 20.35 51.37
CA GLU A 315 -3.42 19.24 52.32
C GLU A 315 -4.82 18.94 52.89
N LEU A 316 -5.20 17.66 52.96
CA LEU A 316 -5.92 16.94 54.04
C LEU A 316 -6.12 15.48 53.58
N SER A 317 -6.28 14.46 54.42
CA SER A 317 -6.40 14.40 55.89
C SER A 317 -5.77 13.10 56.44
N THR A 318 -5.35 13.10 57.70
CA THR A 318 -4.71 11.94 58.35
C THR A 318 -5.71 10.92 58.93
N GLU A 319 -5.50 9.63 58.68
CA GLU A 319 -5.95 8.57 59.60
C GLU A 319 -4.91 7.44 59.73
N LYS A 320 -5.01 6.62 60.77
CA LYS A 320 -3.94 5.73 61.27
C LYS A 320 -4.19 4.26 60.89
N THR A 321 -3.15 3.50 60.53
CA THR A 321 -2.63 2.40 61.37
C THR A 321 -1.40 1.66 60.82
N LYS A 322 -0.54 1.23 61.77
CA LYS A 322 0.36 0.04 61.77
C LYS A 322 1.19 -0.32 60.52
N THR A 323 2.48 0.03 60.59
CA THR A 323 3.59 -0.82 60.10
C THR A 323 3.63 -2.17 60.85
N PRO A 324 4.29 -3.20 60.28
CA PRO A 324 5.62 -3.55 60.80
C PRO A 324 6.69 -3.67 59.70
N GLN A 325 7.96 -3.69 60.13
CA GLN A 325 9.15 -3.80 59.28
C GLN A 325 9.36 -5.23 58.76
N MET A 326 10.04 -5.37 57.63
CA MET A 326 11.12 -6.35 57.42
C MET A 326 12.10 -5.80 56.36
N ALA A 327 13.35 -6.26 56.35
CA ALA A 327 14.44 -5.61 55.64
C ALA A 327 14.88 -6.34 54.35
N SER A 328 15.33 -5.57 53.36
CA SER A 328 16.22 -6.03 52.28
C SER A 328 17.63 -6.29 52.83
N PRO A 329 18.43 -7.20 52.23
CA PRO A 329 19.24 -6.76 51.09
C PRO A 329 19.35 -7.76 49.93
N PHE A 330 19.92 -7.27 48.81
CA PHE A 330 20.31 -8.05 47.64
C PHE A 330 21.33 -9.17 47.95
N PRO A 331 21.38 -10.19 47.10
CA PRO A 331 22.64 -10.70 46.58
C PRO A 331 22.77 -10.54 45.05
N SER A 332 24.01 -10.71 44.56
CA SER A 332 24.38 -10.79 43.14
C SER A 332 25.22 -12.08 42.94
N PRO A 333 25.57 -12.49 41.70
CA PRO A 333 25.55 -13.91 41.32
C PRO A 333 26.90 -14.64 41.43
N LEU A 334 26.85 -15.98 41.33
CA LEU A 334 27.91 -16.97 41.00
C LEU A 334 27.27 -18.39 41.07
N PRO A 335 27.93 -19.50 40.65
CA PRO A 335 28.40 -19.85 39.30
C PRO A 335 27.79 -21.18 38.78
N ALA A 336 28.25 -21.67 37.62
CA ALA A 336 27.82 -22.96 37.05
C ALA A 336 28.56 -24.19 37.64
N ALA A 337 27.86 -25.34 37.72
CA ALA A 337 28.45 -26.67 37.94
C ALA A 337 27.55 -27.77 37.33
N ARG A 338 28.15 -28.90 36.93
CA ARG A 338 27.47 -30.15 36.50
C ARG A 338 27.37 -31.13 37.67
N THR A 339 26.28 -31.90 37.75
CA THR A 339 26.31 -33.34 38.11
C THR A 339 25.03 -34.07 37.67
N GLU A 340 25.07 -35.40 37.72
CA GLU A 340 24.06 -36.33 37.18
C GLU A 340 23.22 -37.02 38.29
N HIS A 341 22.47 -38.05 37.89
CA HIS A 341 21.54 -38.91 38.64
C HIS A 341 20.13 -38.31 38.90
N SER A 342 18.98 -38.91 38.55
CA SER A 342 18.53 -40.30 38.23
C SER A 342 17.80 -41.00 39.40
N LEU A 343 16.66 -41.64 39.06
CA LEU A 343 15.77 -42.47 39.91
C LEU A 343 15.01 -41.70 41.02
N SER A 344 13.76 -42.03 41.39
CA SER A 344 12.82 -43.09 40.95
C SER A 344 11.38 -42.85 41.47
N SER A 345 10.35 -43.31 40.74
CA SER A 345 9.13 -44.07 41.16
C SER A 345 8.31 -43.65 42.42
N SER A 346 7.01 -43.94 42.59
CA SER A 346 6.09 -44.87 41.91
C SER A 346 4.60 -44.57 42.28
N ILE A 347 3.69 -45.51 41.95
CA ILE A 347 2.23 -45.58 42.28
C ILE A 347 1.34 -44.86 41.26
N GLU A 348 0.30 -45.41 40.61
CA GLU A 348 -0.27 -46.76 40.28
C GLU A 348 -1.81 -46.74 40.45
N ARG A 349 -2.52 -47.53 39.60
CA ARG A 349 -3.96 -47.93 39.64
C ARG A 349 -4.98 -46.89 39.13
N ALA A 350 -6.02 -47.26 38.35
CA ALA A 350 -6.36 -48.56 37.73
C ALA A 350 -7.16 -48.42 36.40
N VAL A 351 -7.36 -49.53 35.71
CA VAL A 351 -7.87 -49.71 34.33
C VAL A 351 -9.16 -50.57 34.35
N PRO A 352 -10.17 -50.37 33.46
CA PRO A 352 -10.41 -51.38 32.40
C PRO A 352 -11.08 -50.93 31.06
N LEU A 353 -10.45 -51.31 29.93
CA LEU A 353 -11.06 -51.84 28.66
C LEU A 353 -11.92 -50.86 27.80
N ASN A 354 -12.14 -50.97 26.48
CA ASN A 354 -11.93 -51.97 25.39
C ASN A 354 -12.01 -51.21 24.01
N LEU A 355 -11.68 -51.67 22.78
CA LEU A 355 -10.82 -52.73 22.17
C LEU A 355 -10.72 -52.48 20.62
N ASN A 356 -9.96 -53.32 19.89
CA ASN A 356 -9.85 -53.49 18.41
C ASN A 356 -9.12 -52.39 17.58
N VAL A 357 -8.10 -52.61 16.69
CA VAL A 357 -7.60 -53.71 15.78
C VAL A 357 -7.98 -53.44 14.29
N PRO A 358 -7.15 -53.72 13.24
CA PRO A 358 -5.83 -54.43 13.12
C PRO A 358 -4.64 -53.51 12.69
N HIS A 359 -3.34 -53.85 12.66
CA HIS A 359 -2.53 -54.97 12.08
C HIS A 359 -2.59 -55.06 10.53
N SER A 360 -1.53 -55.33 9.76
CA SER A 360 -0.24 -56.08 9.91
C SER A 360 0.99 -55.27 9.39
N SER A 361 2.21 -55.30 9.96
CA SER A 361 3.30 -56.31 9.82
C SER A 361 3.59 -56.78 8.38
N GLU A 362 4.81 -56.96 7.88
CA GLU A 362 6.16 -57.26 8.45
C GLU A 362 7.29 -56.64 7.56
N SER A 363 8.63 -56.65 7.79
CA SER A 363 9.52 -57.27 8.81
C SER A 363 10.82 -56.41 9.02
N ALA A 364 11.96 -57.04 9.39
CA ALA A 364 13.32 -56.49 9.64
C ALA A 364 14.38 -56.95 8.58
N ALA A 365 15.72 -56.83 8.67
CA ALA A 365 16.66 -56.42 9.73
C ALA A 365 18.11 -56.11 9.21
N ILE A 366 18.96 -55.54 10.09
CA ILE A 366 20.44 -55.71 10.19
C ILE A 366 21.37 -54.97 9.18
N SER A 367 22.63 -54.80 9.57
CA SER A 367 23.62 -53.82 9.08
C SER A 367 25.00 -54.41 8.70
N GLN A 368 25.89 -53.54 8.19
CA GLN A 368 27.39 -53.63 8.13
C GLN A 368 28.09 -54.15 6.85
N SER A 369 29.29 -53.58 6.65
CA SER A 369 30.48 -54.09 5.93
C SER A 369 30.58 -53.92 4.39
N LEU A 370 31.44 -52.99 3.94
CA LEU A 370 32.77 -53.31 3.35
C LEU A 370 33.60 -52.04 3.03
N ALA A 371 34.89 -52.21 2.72
CA ALA A 371 35.86 -51.15 2.37
C ALA A 371 36.98 -51.67 1.45
N GLU A 372 37.83 -50.77 0.94
CA GLU A 372 38.97 -50.99 0.01
C GLU A 372 38.55 -51.31 -1.47
N LYS A 373 39.37 -51.13 -2.54
CA LYS A 373 40.84 -50.99 -2.66
C LYS A 373 41.31 -50.41 -4.04
N ASN A 374 42.50 -49.77 -4.08
CA ASN A 374 43.36 -49.40 -5.24
C ASN A 374 42.81 -48.45 -6.35
N VAL A 375 43.54 -47.56 -7.04
CA VAL A 375 44.98 -47.23 -7.31
C VAL A 375 45.61 -47.79 -8.61
N SER A 376 45.78 -46.90 -9.62
CA SER A 376 46.75 -46.86 -10.77
C SER A 376 46.29 -45.75 -11.75
N GLU A 377 47.07 -45.12 -12.63
CA GLU A 377 48.51 -44.75 -12.73
C GLU A 377 48.63 -43.60 -13.78
N MET A 378 49.79 -42.95 -13.93
CA MET A 378 50.02 -41.90 -14.96
C MET A 378 50.54 -42.48 -16.29
N PRO A 379 50.59 -41.69 -17.39
CA PRO A 379 51.84 -40.98 -17.68
C PRO A 379 51.67 -39.55 -18.25
N GLU A 380 52.80 -38.87 -18.41
CA GLU A 380 52.97 -37.48 -18.85
C GLU A 380 52.93 -37.30 -20.38
N ASN A 381 52.72 -36.06 -20.85
CA ASN A 381 53.63 -35.41 -21.82
C ASN A 381 53.34 -33.91 -21.98
N SER A 382 54.41 -33.12 -22.14
CA SER A 382 54.37 -31.74 -22.67
C SER A 382 54.72 -31.75 -24.18
N PRO A 383 54.65 -30.61 -24.89
CA PRO A 383 55.91 -29.87 -25.07
C PRO A 383 55.76 -28.34 -25.05
N SER A 384 56.90 -27.67 -24.84
CA SER A 384 57.05 -26.20 -24.83
C SER A 384 57.30 -25.61 -26.22
N ALA A 385 57.00 -24.32 -26.40
CA ALA A 385 57.64 -23.46 -27.40
C ALA A 385 57.68 -22.01 -26.89
N GLU A 386 58.81 -21.32 -27.10
CA GLU A 386 59.04 -19.90 -26.79
C GLU A 386 59.00 -19.03 -28.07
N ILE A 387 59.48 -17.77 -27.99
CA ILE A 387 59.60 -16.76 -29.06
C ILE A 387 58.25 -16.07 -29.38
N GLY A 388 58.16 -14.73 -29.48
CA GLY A 388 59.14 -13.65 -29.28
C GLY A 388 58.59 -12.31 -29.84
N PRO A 389 58.93 -11.13 -29.27
CA PRO A 389 58.22 -9.87 -29.59
C PRO A 389 58.85 -9.01 -30.71
N ALA A 390 58.00 -8.37 -31.52
CA ALA A 390 58.29 -7.32 -32.51
C ALA A 390 56.97 -6.73 -33.06
N GLN A 391 56.85 -5.50 -33.58
CA GLN A 391 57.51 -4.21 -33.27
C GLN A 391 56.66 -3.07 -33.89
N GLU A 392 57.09 -1.80 -33.80
CA GLU A 392 56.34 -0.63 -34.29
C GLU A 392 56.32 -0.45 -35.82
N THR A 393 55.29 0.26 -36.31
CA THR A 393 55.22 1.11 -37.54
C THR A 393 53.82 1.76 -37.49
N SER A 394 53.58 3.08 -37.55
CA SER A 394 53.82 4.07 -38.62
C SER A 394 53.33 3.61 -40.02
N ASP A 395 52.71 4.45 -40.86
CA ASP A 395 52.71 5.92 -40.91
C ASP A 395 51.39 6.51 -41.49
N ALA A 396 51.38 7.81 -41.81
CA ALA A 396 50.22 8.62 -42.19
C ALA A 396 49.45 8.21 -43.48
N GLY A 397 48.20 8.70 -43.58
CA GLY A 397 47.33 8.56 -44.75
C GLY A 397 46.23 9.63 -44.80
N GLU A 398 46.55 10.80 -45.35
CA GLU A 398 45.69 11.99 -45.45
C GLU A 398 44.90 12.02 -46.79
N ALA A 399 43.56 12.04 -46.75
CA ALA A 399 42.70 12.47 -47.87
C ALA A 399 41.19 12.61 -47.49
N ASP A 400 40.64 13.81 -47.64
CA ASP A 400 39.24 14.06 -48.04
C ASP A 400 39.29 14.61 -49.49
N PRO A 401 38.40 14.19 -50.40
CA PRO A 401 37.27 15.07 -50.69
C PRO A 401 35.95 14.38 -51.10
N GLN A 402 34.87 14.84 -50.47
CA GLN A 402 33.59 15.23 -51.11
C GLN A 402 32.86 14.28 -52.09
N SER A 403 31.67 13.85 -51.65
CA SER A 403 30.41 13.81 -52.43
C SER A 403 30.21 12.79 -53.57
N VAL A 404 29.02 12.18 -53.59
CA VAL A 404 28.04 12.31 -54.70
C VAL A 404 26.69 11.72 -54.26
N GLN A 405 25.59 12.30 -54.75
CA GLN A 405 24.22 11.86 -54.45
C GLN A 405 23.88 10.52 -55.14
N ARG A 406 23.00 9.71 -54.53
CA ARG A 406 22.07 8.86 -55.28
C ARG A 406 20.80 8.51 -54.49
N SER A 407 19.72 9.20 -54.82
CA SER A 407 18.36 8.74 -54.53
C SER A 407 17.99 7.64 -55.53
N ILE A 408 17.45 6.52 -55.06
CA ILE A 408 16.59 5.65 -55.89
C ILE A 408 15.34 5.32 -55.06
N GLN A 409 14.20 5.56 -55.70
CA GLN A 409 12.84 5.26 -55.23
C GLN A 409 12.24 4.32 -56.28
N THR A 410 11.85 3.11 -55.90
CA THR A 410 11.10 2.18 -56.77
C THR A 410 10.24 1.25 -55.94
N ASP A 411 9.00 1.07 -56.37
CA ASP A 411 7.96 0.24 -55.76
C ASP A 411 8.14 -1.26 -56.06
N SER A 412 7.41 -2.10 -55.31
CA SER A 412 6.96 -3.40 -55.82
C SER A 412 5.62 -3.83 -55.18
N GLN A 413 4.59 -3.94 -56.00
CA GLN A 413 3.33 -4.66 -55.68
C GLN A 413 3.37 -6.08 -56.29
N GLY A 414 2.53 -6.98 -55.78
CA GLY A 414 2.22 -8.28 -56.40
C GLY A 414 2.43 -9.46 -55.43
N THR A 415 1.45 -9.97 -54.70
CA THR A 415 0.30 -10.81 -55.11
C THR A 415 0.67 -12.19 -55.68
N SER A 416 0.33 -13.24 -54.93
CA SER A 416 0.02 -14.59 -55.45
C SER A 416 -0.98 -15.26 -54.49
N GLU A 417 -1.79 -16.19 -54.98
CA GLU A 417 -3.02 -16.66 -54.33
C GLU A 417 -3.03 -18.19 -54.07
N ILE A 418 -3.78 -18.63 -53.04
CA ILE A 418 -4.57 -19.90 -53.01
C ILE A 418 -3.75 -21.23 -53.00
N PRO A 419 -4.29 -22.39 -52.54
CA PRO A 419 -5.61 -22.71 -51.97
C PRO A 419 -5.59 -23.20 -50.51
N ALA A 420 -6.78 -23.46 -49.97
CA ALA A 420 -7.00 -24.45 -48.91
C ALA A 420 -7.79 -25.65 -49.50
N ASP A 421 -7.64 -26.87 -48.93
CA ASP A 421 -8.83 -27.67 -48.58
C ASP A 421 -8.56 -28.86 -47.62
N ASP A 422 -9.64 -29.21 -46.91
CA ASP A 422 -10.07 -30.51 -46.35
C ASP A 422 -9.16 -31.37 -45.42
N SER A 423 -9.69 -32.53 -45.02
CA SER A 423 -9.69 -32.96 -43.61
C SER A 423 -9.25 -34.42 -43.33
N ALA A 424 -9.51 -34.84 -42.08
CA ALA A 424 -9.55 -36.21 -41.56
C ALA A 424 -8.23 -36.93 -41.22
N ARG A 425 -8.04 -37.18 -39.91
CA ARG A 425 -7.85 -38.56 -39.35
C ARG A 425 -7.96 -38.61 -37.82
N SER A 426 -8.96 -39.33 -37.32
CA SER A 426 -8.91 -40.03 -36.03
C SER A 426 -8.18 -41.37 -36.21
N PRO A 427 -7.70 -42.01 -35.13
CA PRO A 427 -8.09 -43.42 -34.96
C PRO A 427 -8.36 -43.88 -33.51
N PHE A 428 -9.61 -44.29 -33.29
CA PHE A 428 -10.04 -45.45 -32.49
C PHE A 428 -9.82 -45.51 -30.95
N PRO A 429 -10.52 -46.40 -30.20
CA PRO A 429 -10.89 -46.18 -28.80
C PRO A 429 -10.63 -47.39 -27.88
N LEU A 430 -11.15 -47.34 -26.65
CA LEU A 430 -11.45 -48.53 -25.84
C LEU A 430 -12.81 -48.42 -25.14
N GLN A 431 -13.60 -49.49 -25.21
CA GLN A 431 -14.73 -49.76 -24.31
C GLN A 431 -14.17 -50.47 -23.06
N THR A 432 -14.80 -50.50 -21.87
CA THR A 432 -16.09 -51.16 -21.58
C THR A 432 -16.52 -50.95 -20.12
N ARG A 433 -17.83 -51.07 -19.85
CA ARG A 433 -18.46 -51.57 -18.61
C ARG A 433 -18.12 -50.91 -17.26
N LEU A 434 -19.17 -50.44 -16.59
CA LEU A 434 -19.80 -51.28 -15.56
C LEU A 434 -21.26 -50.85 -15.29
N ASP A 435 -22.20 -51.73 -15.62
CA ASP A 435 -23.59 -51.62 -15.15
C ASP A 435 -23.66 -51.98 -13.66
N ARG A 436 -24.54 -51.32 -12.90
CA ARG A 436 -24.95 -51.81 -11.59
C ARG A 436 -26.33 -51.31 -11.17
N ASP A 437 -27.35 -52.07 -11.54
CA ASP A 437 -28.63 -52.04 -10.84
C ASP A 437 -28.44 -52.38 -9.36
N PHE A 438 -29.20 -51.71 -8.50
CA PHE A 438 -29.64 -52.28 -7.23
C PHE A 438 -31.01 -51.69 -6.86
N THR A 439 -32.00 -52.57 -6.77
CA THR A 439 -33.36 -52.26 -6.32
C THR A 439 -33.58 -52.81 -4.91
N GLU A 440 -34.75 -52.46 -4.36
CA GLU A 440 -35.44 -53.05 -3.20
C GLU A 440 -35.22 -52.40 -1.81
N ASP A 441 -36.37 -51.98 -1.27
CA ASP A 441 -36.82 -52.01 0.11
C ASP A 441 -36.03 -51.33 1.24
N SER A 442 -36.62 -50.24 1.74
CA SER A 442 -37.16 -50.29 3.11
C SER A 442 -38.42 -49.41 3.26
N SER A 443 -39.51 -50.04 3.67
CA SER A 443 -40.74 -49.35 4.09
C SER A 443 -40.63 -48.90 5.55
N PHE A 444 -41.02 -47.65 5.85
CA PHE A 444 -41.44 -47.28 7.21
C PHE A 444 -42.49 -46.18 7.16
N ASP A 445 -43.70 -46.50 7.65
CA ASP A 445 -44.69 -45.49 8.02
C ASP A 445 -44.29 -44.85 9.35
N ASP A 446 -44.30 -43.51 9.42
CA ASP A 446 -44.81 -42.81 10.60
C ASP A 446 -45.10 -41.33 10.29
N VAL A 447 -46.37 -40.91 10.42
CA VAL A 447 -46.81 -39.53 10.14
C VAL A 447 -47.35 -38.89 11.44
N PRO A 448 -46.59 -37.99 12.09
CA PRO A 448 -47.09 -37.26 13.25
C PRO A 448 -48.19 -36.27 12.82
N ARG A 449 -49.35 -36.36 13.46
CA ARG A 449 -50.53 -35.54 13.13
C ARG A 449 -50.33 -34.08 13.54
N ILE A 450 -50.51 -33.16 12.59
CA ILE A 450 -50.55 -31.71 12.84
C ILE A 450 -51.77 -31.36 13.70
N THR A 451 -51.55 -30.65 14.81
CA THR A 451 -52.60 -30.03 15.63
C THR A 451 -53.01 -28.67 15.07
N PRO A 452 -54.32 -28.32 15.07
CA PRO A 452 -54.78 -27.04 14.54
C PRO A 452 -54.47 -25.86 15.46
N LEU A 453 -54.05 -24.74 14.87
CA LEU A 453 -53.84 -23.46 15.57
C LEU A 453 -55.17 -22.82 16.01
N PRO A 454 -55.20 -22.08 17.14
CA PRO A 454 -56.37 -21.32 17.57
C PRO A 454 -56.63 -20.08 16.69
N PRO A 455 -57.88 -19.58 16.62
CA PRO A 455 -58.26 -18.47 15.73
C PRO A 455 -57.71 -17.10 16.18
N ARG A 456 -57.50 -16.20 15.21
CA ARG A 456 -57.03 -14.83 15.42
C ARG A 456 -58.06 -13.96 16.14
N ILE A 457 -57.61 -13.16 17.09
CA ILE A 457 -58.38 -12.07 17.72
C ILE A 457 -58.33 -10.83 16.80
N PRO A 458 -59.45 -10.14 16.51
CA PRO A 458 -59.46 -8.90 15.74
C PRO A 458 -58.87 -7.73 16.55
N LYS A 459 -58.15 -6.81 15.90
CA LYS A 459 -57.72 -5.54 16.49
C LYS A 459 -58.74 -4.44 16.18
N GLU A 460 -59.12 -3.67 17.21
CA GLU A 460 -59.86 -2.42 17.04
C GLU A 460 -58.93 -1.27 16.61
N PRO A 461 -59.42 -0.27 15.85
CA PRO A 461 -58.65 0.90 15.46
C PRO A 461 -58.65 1.99 16.55
N LEU A 462 -57.50 2.62 16.78
CA LEU A 462 -57.40 3.86 17.55
C LEU A 462 -57.54 5.09 16.61
N PRO A 463 -58.11 6.21 17.10
CA PRO A 463 -58.42 7.37 16.27
C PRO A 463 -57.18 8.20 15.92
N ALA A 464 -57.23 8.87 14.77
CA ALA A 464 -56.23 9.86 14.37
C ALA A 464 -56.74 11.28 14.69
N GLU A 465 -55.95 12.07 15.40
CA GLU A 465 -56.09 13.53 15.46
C GLU A 465 -54.90 14.19 14.78
N SER A 466 -55.16 15.19 13.93
CA SER A 466 -54.14 15.88 13.14
C SER A 466 -54.20 17.39 13.41
N THR A 467 -53.16 17.92 14.06
CA THR A 467 -53.06 19.36 14.36
C THR A 467 -52.18 20.04 13.33
N LYS A 468 -52.79 20.81 12.42
CA LYS A 468 -52.05 21.63 11.44
C LYS A 468 -51.43 22.85 12.11
N ILE A 469 -50.15 23.09 11.84
CA ILE A 469 -49.48 24.38 12.06
C ILE A 469 -48.89 24.81 10.72
N GLN A 470 -49.07 26.09 10.35
CA GLN A 470 -48.51 26.68 9.13
C GLN A 470 -47.42 27.71 9.50
N LEU A 471 -46.27 27.61 8.83
CA LEU A 471 -45.24 28.65 8.76
C LEU A 471 -44.72 28.74 7.29
N PRO A 472 -44.05 29.83 6.88
CA PRO A 472 -44.10 30.30 5.49
C PRO A 472 -42.95 29.83 4.60
N ASN A 473 -43.18 29.93 3.28
CA ASN A 473 -42.18 29.68 2.24
C ASN A 473 -40.99 30.67 2.32
N LEU A 474 -39.77 30.13 2.15
CA LEU A 474 -38.58 30.87 1.72
C LEU A 474 -37.89 30.08 0.58
N LEU A 475 -37.08 30.76 -0.23
CA LEU A 475 -36.62 30.23 -1.52
C LEU A 475 -35.53 29.16 -1.38
N THR A 476 -35.55 28.17 -2.28
CA THR A 476 -34.48 27.16 -2.43
C THR A 476 -34.07 27.01 -3.89
N GLY A 477 -32.80 27.25 -4.16
CA GLY A 477 -32.11 27.10 -5.46
C GLY A 477 -30.60 27.28 -5.26
N GLU A 478 -29.80 26.87 -6.23
CA GLU A 478 -28.33 27.13 -6.31
C GLU A 478 -27.47 26.57 -5.15
N ILE A 479 -27.51 25.25 -4.91
CA ILE A 479 -26.49 24.54 -4.10
C ILE A 479 -25.86 23.34 -4.84
N ASN A 480 -26.61 22.60 -5.65
CA ASN A 480 -26.13 21.34 -6.22
C ASN A 480 -25.19 21.49 -7.45
N SER A 481 -25.15 22.63 -8.13
CA SER A 481 -24.39 22.79 -9.38
C SER A 481 -22.86 22.92 -9.20
N ILE A 482 -22.36 23.08 -7.97
CA ILE A 482 -20.94 23.37 -7.72
C ILE A 482 -20.06 22.09 -7.67
N PHE A 483 -20.67 20.90 -7.61
CA PHE A 483 -19.93 19.63 -7.52
C PHE A 483 -19.74 18.91 -8.87
N ASP A 484 -20.69 19.04 -9.81
CA ASP A 484 -20.63 18.33 -11.10
C ASP A 484 -19.54 18.86 -12.05
N ASP A 485 -19.16 20.14 -11.92
CA ASP A 485 -18.15 20.78 -12.78
C ASP A 485 -16.71 20.34 -12.47
N PHE A 486 -16.46 19.66 -11.35
CA PHE A 486 -15.09 19.35 -10.90
C PHE A 486 -14.44 18.15 -11.60
N ASP A 487 -15.22 17.16 -12.04
CA ASP A 487 -14.72 15.90 -12.62
C ASP A 487 -15.09 15.75 -14.12
N ARG A 488 -15.73 16.76 -14.75
CA ARG A 488 -16.28 16.66 -16.12
C ARG A 488 -15.37 17.18 -17.24
N ALA A 489 -14.15 17.60 -16.91
CA ALA A 489 -13.28 18.38 -17.81
C ALA A 489 -12.09 17.58 -18.41
N GLU A 490 -12.06 16.25 -18.32
CA GLU A 490 -10.94 15.42 -18.82
C GLU A 490 -11.24 14.62 -20.13
N ASP A 491 -12.45 14.70 -20.72
CA ASP A 491 -12.88 13.80 -21.83
C ASP A 491 -13.35 14.47 -23.16
N GLU A 492 -13.40 15.80 -23.31
CA GLU A 492 -13.76 16.47 -24.58
C GLU A 492 -12.66 17.42 -25.09
N ASP A 493 -11.96 17.01 -26.15
CA ASP A 493 -10.86 17.73 -26.82
C ASP A 493 -11.27 18.16 -28.24
N ASP A 494 -12.20 19.11 -28.37
CA ASP A 494 -12.40 19.83 -29.64
C ASP A 494 -13.08 21.22 -29.50
N SER A 495 -12.41 22.26 -30.01
CA SER A 495 -12.94 23.59 -30.36
C SER A 495 -13.77 24.41 -29.32
N LEU A 496 -13.11 25.26 -28.53
CA LEU A 496 -13.75 26.44 -27.91
C LEU A 496 -13.01 27.74 -28.23
N ALA A 497 -13.45 28.41 -29.29
CA ALA A 497 -13.27 29.85 -29.47
C ALA A 497 -14.49 30.60 -28.89
N ASP A 498 -14.37 31.92 -28.73
CA ASP A 498 -15.44 32.85 -28.29
C ASP A 498 -16.00 32.64 -26.87
N ILE A 499 -15.19 33.00 -25.86
CA ILE A 499 -15.68 33.36 -24.52
C ILE A 499 -15.57 34.89 -24.35
N PRO A 500 -16.66 35.62 -24.03
CA PRO A 500 -16.63 37.08 -23.88
C PRO A 500 -15.97 37.55 -22.56
N SER A 501 -15.45 38.76 -22.56
CA SER A 501 -14.61 39.32 -21.49
C SER A 501 -15.36 39.57 -20.16
N VAL A 502 -14.75 39.17 -19.05
CA VAL A 502 -15.28 39.35 -17.69
C VAL A 502 -14.92 40.73 -17.14
N GLU A 503 -15.78 41.73 -17.37
CA GLU A 503 -15.63 43.09 -16.82
C GLU A 503 -16.77 43.56 -15.90
N ASN A 504 -17.82 42.76 -15.67
CA ASN A 504 -18.99 43.17 -14.89
C ASN A 504 -19.47 42.10 -13.88
N LEU A 505 -18.78 42.01 -12.73
CA LEU A 505 -19.29 41.38 -11.51
C LEU A 505 -19.14 42.36 -10.33
N PRO A 506 -20.16 42.51 -9.45
CA PRO A 506 -20.14 43.50 -8.38
C PRO A 506 -19.29 43.07 -7.17
N GLU A 507 -18.67 44.03 -6.49
CA GLU A 507 -17.94 43.79 -5.22
C GLU A 507 -18.85 43.21 -4.13
N VAL A 508 -18.62 41.95 -3.74
CA VAL A 508 -19.17 41.39 -2.49
C VAL A 508 -18.20 41.69 -1.35
N LYS A 509 -18.59 42.61 -0.46
CA LYS A 509 -17.76 43.02 0.68
C LYS A 509 -17.87 42.00 1.82
N SER A 510 -16.74 41.42 2.21
CA SER A 510 -16.65 40.44 3.29
C SER A 510 -16.59 41.13 4.66
N GLU A 511 -17.69 41.12 5.43
CA GLU A 511 -17.63 41.41 6.87
C GLU A 511 -17.15 40.17 7.65
N ILE A 512 -16.31 40.41 8.66
CA ILE A 512 -15.67 39.36 9.46
C ILE A 512 -16.48 39.14 10.74
N VAL A 513 -17.02 37.93 10.92
CA VAL A 513 -17.75 37.52 12.13
C VAL A 513 -16.85 36.64 13.01
N PRO A 514 -16.74 36.87 14.34
CA PRO A 514 -15.87 36.09 15.22
C PRO A 514 -16.26 34.60 15.38
N HIS A 515 -15.28 33.76 15.70
CA HIS A 515 -15.46 32.31 15.84
C HIS A 515 -16.38 31.91 17.01
N GLY A 516 -17.34 31.02 16.73
CA GLY A 516 -18.24 30.47 17.75
C GLY A 516 -19.13 29.31 17.30
N PHE A 517 -18.76 28.58 16.23
CA PHE A 517 -19.62 27.54 15.67
C PHE A 517 -19.41 26.15 16.31
N LYS A 518 -20.40 25.75 17.10
CA LYS A 518 -20.84 24.35 17.19
C LYS A 518 -21.40 23.97 15.81
N TYR A 519 -20.98 22.84 15.23
CA TYR A 519 -21.56 22.36 13.97
C TYR A 519 -23.03 21.97 14.21
N CYS A 520 -23.95 22.87 13.87
CA CYS A 520 -25.28 22.46 13.45
C CYS A 520 -25.14 21.92 12.02
N CYS A 521 -25.35 20.62 11.84
CA CYS A 521 -25.99 20.17 10.62
C CYS A 521 -27.41 20.72 10.71
N ASP A 522 -27.73 21.75 9.92
CA ASP A 522 -29.12 22.19 9.79
C ASP A 522 -29.95 20.99 9.33
N ALA A 523 -31.13 20.82 9.93
CA ALA A 523 -31.89 19.58 9.82
C ALA A 523 -32.20 19.27 8.34
N LEU A 524 -31.74 18.09 7.89
CA LEU A 524 -32.23 17.51 6.63
C LEU A 524 -33.77 17.45 6.73
N PRO A 525 -34.51 17.91 5.70
CA PRO A 525 -35.94 18.16 5.82
C PRO A 525 -36.70 16.90 6.23
N ASP A 526 -37.46 17.00 7.32
CA ASP A 526 -38.07 15.87 8.05
C ASP A 526 -38.66 14.79 7.12
N ASN A 527 -38.14 13.57 7.24
CA ASN A 527 -38.57 12.37 6.52
C ASN A 527 -38.53 12.44 4.97
N LYS A 528 -37.91 13.46 4.36
CA LYS A 528 -37.88 13.62 2.89
C LYS A 528 -36.65 13.03 2.17
N ILE A 529 -35.88 12.18 2.86
CA ILE A 529 -34.71 11.47 2.29
C ILE A 529 -35.13 10.38 1.29
N ILE A 530 -36.36 9.86 1.38
CA ILE A 530 -37.01 9.18 0.25
C ILE A 530 -37.45 10.25 -0.76
N GLY A 531 -36.48 10.78 -1.52
CA GLY A 531 -36.78 11.54 -2.71
C GLY A 531 -37.54 10.66 -3.69
N GLU A 532 -38.67 11.15 -4.21
CA GLU A 532 -39.43 10.47 -5.26
C GLU A 532 -38.49 10.11 -6.42
N PRO A 533 -38.58 8.91 -7.01
CA PRO A 533 -37.65 8.48 -8.04
C PRO A 533 -37.78 9.38 -9.27
N GLU A 534 -36.71 10.13 -9.57
CA GLU A 534 -36.59 10.90 -10.81
C GLU A 534 -36.84 9.96 -11.99
N THR A 535 -37.86 10.29 -12.78
CA THR A 535 -38.61 9.33 -13.59
C THR A 535 -37.87 8.92 -14.87
N GLY A 536 -36.81 8.12 -14.72
CA GLY A 536 -36.05 7.56 -15.85
C GLY A 536 -34.97 6.54 -15.49
N ILE A 537 -34.31 6.65 -14.34
CA ILE A 537 -33.22 5.73 -13.95
C ILE A 537 -33.76 4.67 -12.98
N PRO A 538 -33.88 3.39 -13.38
CA PRO A 538 -34.19 2.32 -12.43
C PRO A 538 -33.01 2.11 -11.48
N ARG A 539 -33.25 2.12 -10.16
CA ARG A 539 -32.24 1.69 -9.18
C ARG A 539 -31.94 0.22 -9.40
N GLN A 540 -30.66 -0.14 -9.46
CA GLN A 540 -30.25 -1.41 -10.06
C GLN A 540 -29.96 -2.48 -9.00
N SER A 541 -29.29 -2.16 -7.89
CA SER A 541 -29.03 -3.11 -6.79
C SER A 541 -28.91 -2.41 -5.43
N LEU A 542 -28.90 -3.20 -4.36
CA LEU A 542 -28.53 -2.80 -2.99
C LEU A 542 -27.16 -3.42 -2.67
N LEU A 543 -26.22 -2.60 -2.23
CA LEU A 543 -24.95 -3.03 -1.65
C LEU A 543 -25.03 -2.93 -0.12
N VAL A 544 -25.00 -4.05 0.58
CA VAL A 544 -24.92 -4.10 2.03
C VAL A 544 -23.47 -4.33 2.44
N LEU A 545 -22.88 -3.35 3.13
CA LEU A 545 -21.57 -3.48 3.77
C LEU A 545 -21.78 -3.98 5.21
N LEU A 546 -21.49 -5.26 5.45
CA LEU A 546 -21.58 -5.88 6.78
C LEU A 546 -20.18 -5.97 7.40
N VAL A 547 -19.92 -5.10 8.38
CA VAL A 547 -18.59 -4.85 8.93
C VAL A 547 -18.45 -5.42 10.34
N ASP A 548 -17.53 -6.35 10.46
CA ASP A 548 -17.13 -6.99 11.71
C ASP A 548 -16.23 -6.06 12.55
N ARG A 549 -16.62 -5.77 13.79
CA ARG A 549 -15.84 -5.00 14.77
C ARG A 549 -14.86 -5.88 15.57
N SER A 550 -14.93 -7.22 15.47
CA SER A 550 -14.18 -8.15 16.32
C SER A 550 -12.69 -8.20 16.05
N VAL A 551 -11.90 -8.10 17.12
CA VAL A 551 -10.45 -8.35 17.14
C VAL A 551 -10.11 -9.30 18.29
N SER A 552 -9.03 -10.08 18.19
CA SER A 552 -8.71 -11.09 19.21
C SER A 552 -8.38 -10.53 20.60
N ASP A 553 -7.62 -9.43 20.67
CA ASP A 553 -7.19 -8.81 21.93
C ASP A 553 -7.28 -7.28 21.88
N LEU A 554 -8.31 -6.71 22.53
CA LEU A 554 -8.52 -5.26 22.66
C LEU A 554 -7.39 -4.51 23.43
N MET A 555 -6.49 -5.22 24.11
CA MET A 555 -5.35 -4.61 24.81
C MET A 555 -4.08 -4.55 23.94
N TYR A 556 -4.06 -5.24 22.80
CA TYR A 556 -2.88 -5.39 21.96
C TYR A 556 -2.87 -4.39 20.80
N ARG A 557 -1.82 -3.56 20.65
CA ARG A 557 -1.79 -2.50 19.63
C ARG A 557 -2.09 -3.00 18.20
N PRO A 558 -1.51 -4.12 17.71
CA PRO A 558 -1.86 -4.65 16.39
C PRO A 558 -3.35 -4.94 16.16
N ALA A 559 -4.13 -5.25 17.21
CA ALA A 559 -5.57 -5.43 17.09
C ALA A 559 -6.27 -4.11 16.66
N HIS A 560 -5.87 -2.98 17.25
CA HIS A 560 -6.30 -1.65 16.77
C HIS A 560 -5.85 -1.39 15.33
N GLU A 561 -4.65 -1.82 14.93
CA GLU A 561 -4.17 -1.67 13.54
C GLU A 561 -5.03 -2.47 12.54
N ILE A 562 -5.50 -3.67 12.92
CA ILE A 562 -6.39 -4.51 12.09
C ILE A 562 -7.81 -3.93 12.00
N TRP A 563 -8.38 -3.44 13.11
CA TRP A 563 -9.66 -2.72 13.08
C TRP A 563 -9.56 -1.45 12.24
N ASN A 564 -8.51 -0.65 12.44
CA ASN A 564 -8.29 0.58 11.67
C ASN A 564 -8.15 0.27 10.18
N ARG A 565 -7.41 -0.78 9.77
CA ARG A 565 -7.34 -1.22 8.37
C ARG A 565 -8.73 -1.53 7.78
N ARG A 566 -9.58 -2.30 8.47
CA ARG A 566 -10.97 -2.58 8.03
C ARG A 566 -11.80 -1.31 7.91
N LEU A 567 -11.80 -0.48 8.96
CA LEU A 567 -12.61 0.73 9.02
C LEU A 567 -12.17 1.76 7.97
N GLU A 568 -10.87 1.92 7.73
CA GLU A 568 -10.36 2.79 6.67
C GLU A 568 -10.66 2.27 5.27
N LYS A 569 -10.61 0.95 5.04
CA LYS A 569 -10.98 0.35 3.75
C LYS A 569 -12.49 0.39 3.48
N THR A 570 -13.32 0.23 4.51
CA THR A 570 -14.77 0.50 4.44
C THR A 570 -15.04 1.97 4.10
N ARG A 571 -14.40 2.92 4.80
CA ARG A 571 -14.54 4.37 4.53
C ARG A 571 -14.03 4.76 3.15
N PHE A 572 -12.95 4.14 2.66
CA PHE A 572 -12.45 4.31 1.30
C PHE A 572 -13.47 3.84 0.27
N MET A 573 -13.99 2.62 0.41
CA MET A 573 -15.02 2.06 -0.47
C MET A 573 -16.29 2.93 -0.51
N LEU A 574 -16.79 3.39 0.65
CA LEU A 574 -17.90 4.34 0.71
C LEU A 574 -17.58 5.69 0.06
N GLY A 575 -16.32 6.15 0.15
CA GLY A 575 -15.84 7.35 -0.55
C GLY A 575 -15.78 7.20 -2.07
N GLU A 576 -15.41 6.01 -2.58
CA GLU A 576 -15.46 5.69 -4.01
C GLU A 576 -16.91 5.57 -4.53
N ILE A 577 -17.79 4.89 -3.80
CA ILE A 577 -19.24 4.82 -4.11
C ILE A 577 -19.85 6.23 -4.15
N SER A 578 -19.55 7.05 -3.14
CA SER A 578 -20.04 8.42 -3.00
C SER A 578 -19.56 9.35 -4.12
N ARG A 579 -18.30 9.20 -4.58
CA ARG A 579 -17.78 9.96 -5.74
C ARG A 579 -18.40 9.52 -7.06
N ARG A 580 -18.74 8.23 -7.19
CA ARG A 580 -19.44 7.70 -8.37
C ARG A 580 -20.86 8.26 -8.44
N GLY A 581 -21.62 8.19 -7.34
CA GLY A 581 -22.86 8.94 -7.12
C GLY A 581 -23.91 8.83 -8.24
N ARG A 582 -24.02 7.70 -8.94
CA ARG A 582 -24.74 7.61 -10.23
C ARG A 582 -26.26 7.38 -10.11
N GLY A 583 -26.80 7.31 -8.90
CA GLY A 583 -28.17 6.89 -8.64
C GLY A 583 -28.40 5.39 -8.88
N ARG A 584 -27.32 4.60 -9.03
CA ARG A 584 -27.39 3.19 -9.48
C ARG A 584 -27.64 2.22 -8.34
N TYR A 585 -27.13 2.53 -7.16
CA TYR A 585 -27.10 1.62 -6.02
C TYR A 585 -27.76 2.27 -4.82
N ASP A 586 -28.58 1.52 -4.09
CA ASP A 586 -28.82 1.79 -2.68
C ASP A 586 -27.70 1.14 -1.86
N VAL A 587 -27.34 1.74 -0.72
CA VAL A 587 -26.20 1.34 0.10
C VAL A 587 -26.64 1.22 1.55
N ALA A 588 -26.42 0.05 2.16
CA ALA A 588 -26.61 -0.17 3.58
C ALA A 588 -25.27 -0.39 4.28
N LEU A 589 -25.18 0.03 5.54
CA LEU A 589 -23.99 -0.12 6.36
C LEU A 589 -24.38 -0.67 7.73
N VAL A 590 -23.93 -1.89 8.03
CA VAL A 590 -24.22 -2.62 9.27
C VAL A 590 -22.89 -2.98 9.93
N PHE A 591 -22.70 -2.55 11.17
CA PHE A 591 -21.61 -3.02 12.01
C PHE A 591 -22.12 -4.06 13.01
N TYR A 592 -21.35 -5.10 13.29
CA TYR A 592 -21.64 -6.04 14.38
C TYR A 592 -20.40 -6.29 15.26
N GLY A 593 -20.61 -6.66 16.52
CA GLY A 593 -19.54 -6.92 17.47
C GLY A 593 -20.03 -7.41 18.83
N LYS A 594 -19.11 -7.59 19.77
CA LYS A 594 -19.37 -8.05 21.14
C LYS A 594 -18.75 -7.11 22.19
N GLU A 595 -19.58 -6.37 22.91
CA GLU A 595 -19.14 -5.33 23.84
C GLU A 595 -18.57 -5.94 25.14
N GLN A 596 -18.04 -5.09 26.04
CA GLN A 596 -17.31 -5.54 27.23
C GLN A 596 -18.16 -6.27 28.29
N ASP A 597 -19.47 -6.06 28.29
CA ASP A 597 -20.43 -6.83 29.11
C ASP A 597 -20.78 -8.20 28.51
N GLY A 598 -20.25 -8.50 27.32
CA GLY A 598 -20.53 -9.71 26.55
C GLY A 598 -21.79 -9.64 25.70
N SER A 599 -22.50 -8.51 25.66
CA SER A 599 -23.66 -8.30 24.80
C SER A 599 -23.27 -8.25 23.31
N MET A 600 -24.19 -8.72 22.46
CA MET A 600 -24.07 -8.57 21.01
C MET A 600 -24.57 -7.19 20.60
N SER A 601 -23.75 -6.43 19.89
CA SER A 601 -24.03 -5.06 19.47
C SER A 601 -24.05 -5.00 17.96
N VAL A 602 -25.19 -4.59 17.41
CA VAL A 602 -25.43 -4.42 15.97
C VAL A 602 -25.87 -2.98 15.73
N VAL A 603 -25.16 -2.28 14.86
CA VAL A 603 -25.35 -0.85 14.59
C VAL A 603 -25.52 -0.67 13.07
N SER A 604 -26.75 -0.47 12.62
CA SER A 604 -27.04 -0.03 11.24
C SER A 604 -27.10 1.49 11.19
N ASP A 605 -26.20 2.12 10.45
CA ASP A 605 -26.05 3.59 10.41
C ASP A 605 -25.98 4.11 8.98
N THR A 606 -27.14 4.54 8.46
CA THR A 606 -27.25 5.35 7.23
C THR A 606 -28.07 6.62 7.48
N LEU A 607 -27.79 7.32 8.58
CA LEU A 607 -28.48 8.54 9.03
C LEU A 607 -30.01 8.44 9.14
N GLY A 608 -30.50 7.39 9.82
CA GLY A 608 -31.93 7.24 10.14
C GLY A 608 -32.76 6.49 9.10
N SER A 609 -32.21 6.22 7.92
CA SER A 609 -32.69 5.16 7.01
C SER A 609 -31.94 3.85 7.23
N SER A 610 -32.50 2.75 6.71
CA SER A 610 -31.85 1.43 6.67
C SER A 610 -30.84 1.28 5.51
N PHE A 611 -31.04 2.05 4.44
CA PHE A 611 -30.18 2.16 3.27
C PHE A 611 -30.32 3.56 2.65
N ILE A 612 -29.32 4.01 1.89
CA ILE A 612 -29.31 5.30 1.20
C ILE A 612 -28.78 5.18 -0.22
N CYS A 613 -29.37 5.92 -1.17
CA CYS A 613 -28.92 5.94 -2.56
C CYS A 613 -27.53 6.57 -2.70
N ASP A 614 -26.66 5.99 -3.53
CA ASP A 614 -25.26 6.40 -3.72
C ASP A 614 -25.08 7.90 -4.00
N LYS A 615 -25.97 8.51 -4.80
CA LYS A 615 -25.96 9.95 -5.10
C LYS A 615 -26.20 10.87 -3.89
N TYR A 616 -26.74 10.35 -2.78
CA TYR A 616 -26.93 11.09 -1.53
C TYR A 616 -25.90 10.73 -0.45
N LEU A 617 -25.07 9.71 -0.70
CA LEU A 617 -24.08 9.21 0.26
C LEU A 617 -23.07 10.30 0.68
N ALA A 618 -22.73 11.24 -0.21
CA ALA A 618 -21.87 12.39 0.13
C ALA A 618 -22.43 13.27 1.25
N GLY A 619 -23.74 13.53 1.23
CA GLY A 619 -24.45 14.30 2.27
C GLY A 619 -24.72 13.50 3.55
N ALA A 620 -24.52 12.18 3.52
CA ALA A 620 -24.77 11.27 4.63
C ALA A 620 -23.54 10.92 5.47
N ALA A 621 -22.40 11.58 5.23
CA ALA A 621 -21.23 11.46 6.09
C ALA A 621 -21.45 12.24 7.40
N GLY A 622 -21.69 11.53 8.52
CA GLY A 622 -21.86 12.13 9.85
C GLY A 622 -20.67 13.00 10.31
N ARG A 623 -19.49 12.81 9.72
CA ARG A 623 -18.32 13.68 9.85
C ARG A 623 -17.53 13.74 8.55
N VAL A 624 -17.08 14.94 8.18
CA VAL A 624 -16.20 15.17 7.02
C VAL A 624 -14.85 15.67 7.52
N GLU A 625 -13.79 14.87 7.32
CA GLU A 625 -12.44 15.23 7.75
C GLU A 625 -11.61 15.81 6.60
N PRO A 626 -10.84 16.90 6.82
CA PRO A 626 -9.86 17.35 5.85
C PRO A 626 -8.66 16.38 5.82
N MET A 627 -8.39 15.81 4.65
CA MET A 627 -7.28 14.88 4.41
C MET A 627 -6.37 15.46 3.32
N MET A 628 -5.05 15.37 3.51
CA MET A 628 -4.09 15.69 2.44
C MET A 628 -3.75 14.41 1.67
N VAL A 629 -4.14 14.36 0.40
CA VAL A 629 -3.76 13.29 -0.54
C VAL A 629 -2.57 13.77 -1.35
N HIS A 630 -1.49 13.01 -1.34
CA HIS A 630 -0.29 13.32 -2.12
C HIS A 630 -0.33 12.56 -3.44
N ILE A 631 -0.18 13.27 -4.55
CA ILE A 631 -0.05 12.66 -5.89
C ILE A 631 1.29 13.02 -6.52
N PRO A 632 1.86 12.20 -7.43
CA PRO A 632 3.02 12.59 -8.22
C PRO A 632 2.72 13.85 -9.07
N ASN A 633 3.63 14.81 -9.09
CA ASN A 633 3.46 16.07 -9.82
C ASN A 633 3.92 16.03 -11.29
N GLY A 634 4.37 14.87 -11.79
CA GLY A 634 4.93 14.67 -13.13
C GLY A 634 6.46 14.84 -13.25
N ILE A 635 7.11 15.50 -12.28
CA ILE A 635 8.55 15.80 -12.31
C ILE A 635 9.33 15.27 -11.10
N GLY A 636 8.91 14.13 -10.54
CA GLY A 636 9.59 13.52 -9.38
C GLY A 636 9.41 14.28 -8.06
N GLY A 637 8.38 15.12 -7.94
CA GLY A 637 7.92 15.68 -6.67
C GLY A 637 6.48 15.25 -6.36
N LEU A 638 5.97 15.63 -5.20
CA LEU A 638 4.58 15.39 -4.79
C LEU A 638 3.78 16.69 -4.79
N LEU A 639 2.48 16.58 -5.07
CA LEU A 639 1.48 17.63 -4.93
C LEU A 639 0.48 17.24 -3.84
N SER A 640 0.41 18.05 -2.78
CA SER A 640 -0.48 17.82 -1.64
C SER A 640 -1.86 18.43 -1.91
N LEU A 641 -2.83 17.60 -2.27
CA LEU A 641 -4.22 18.00 -2.54
C LEU A 641 -5.09 17.90 -1.28
N PRO A 642 -5.82 18.95 -0.89
CA PRO A 642 -6.86 18.83 0.11
C PRO A 642 -8.04 18.03 -0.47
N ARG A 643 -8.40 16.91 0.17
CA ARG A 643 -9.58 16.11 -0.13
C ARG A 643 -10.42 15.96 1.14
N LYS A 644 -11.70 15.63 0.98
CA LYS A 644 -12.65 15.38 2.07
C LYS A 644 -12.73 13.86 2.31
N LYS A 645 -12.26 13.40 3.47
CA LYS A 645 -12.44 12.00 3.92
C LYS A 645 -13.80 11.92 4.59
N LEU A 646 -14.72 11.18 3.97
CA LEU A 646 -16.06 10.95 4.50
C LEU A 646 -16.00 9.90 5.62
N SER A 647 -16.52 10.24 6.79
CA SER A 647 -16.71 9.32 7.90
C SER A 647 -18.19 9.19 8.20
N PHE A 648 -18.73 8.01 7.92
CA PHE A 648 -20.15 7.71 8.07
C PHE A 648 -20.52 7.46 9.53
N THR A 649 -19.68 6.72 10.26
CA THR A 649 -19.84 6.49 11.71
C THR A 649 -18.49 6.38 12.42
N GLU A 650 -18.52 6.39 13.76
CA GLU A 650 -17.36 6.23 14.66
C GLU A 650 -17.55 5.02 15.58
N CYS A 651 -17.33 3.81 15.06
CA CYS A 651 -17.35 2.57 15.85
C CYS A 651 -15.98 2.23 16.46
N SER A 652 -15.99 1.76 17.71
CA SER A 652 -14.84 1.15 18.40
C SER A 652 -14.74 -0.36 18.10
N PRO A 653 -13.53 -0.96 18.14
CA PRO A 653 -13.36 -2.41 18.03
C PRO A 653 -14.01 -3.14 19.21
N THR A 654 -14.29 -4.43 19.03
CA THR A 654 -14.96 -5.31 20.01
C THR A 654 -14.24 -6.64 20.19
N TYR A 655 -14.66 -7.43 21.17
CA TYR A 655 -14.25 -8.84 21.29
C TYR A 655 -14.76 -9.70 20.11
N PRO A 656 -14.24 -10.94 19.95
CA PRO A 656 -14.78 -11.94 19.02
C PRO A 656 -16.29 -12.18 19.22
N ALA A 657 -17.03 -12.11 18.12
CA ALA A 657 -18.48 -12.02 18.10
C ALA A 657 -19.09 -13.06 17.15
N ASN A 658 -20.29 -13.55 17.46
CA ASN A 658 -21.05 -14.41 16.56
C ASN A 658 -21.59 -13.54 15.40
N PRO A 659 -21.38 -13.89 14.12
CA PRO A 659 -21.84 -13.08 12.99
C PRO A 659 -23.37 -13.06 12.81
N THR A 660 -24.12 -14.06 13.29
CA THR A 660 -25.55 -14.25 13.01
C THR A 660 -26.41 -13.01 13.24
N PRO A 661 -26.32 -12.26 14.36
CA PRO A 661 -27.14 -11.05 14.53
C PRO A 661 -26.85 -9.93 13.52
N GLY A 662 -25.62 -9.86 13.00
CA GLY A 662 -25.26 -8.93 11.91
C GLY A 662 -25.85 -9.36 10.57
N PHE A 663 -25.84 -10.67 10.29
CA PHE A 663 -26.47 -11.25 9.11
C PHE A 663 -28.00 -11.17 9.16
N GLU A 664 -28.61 -11.35 10.33
CA GLU A 664 -30.05 -11.15 10.56
C GLU A 664 -30.45 -9.71 10.25
N ARG A 665 -29.72 -8.70 10.78
CA ARG A 665 -30.01 -7.29 10.44
C ARG A 665 -29.74 -6.97 8.97
N ALA A 666 -28.74 -7.57 8.34
CA ALA A 666 -28.51 -7.42 6.90
C ALA A 666 -29.68 -7.99 6.07
N VAL A 667 -30.20 -9.16 6.46
CA VAL A 667 -31.39 -9.78 5.84
C VAL A 667 -32.65 -8.92 6.03
N GLU A 668 -32.88 -8.37 7.22
CA GLU A 668 -33.98 -7.42 7.46
C GLU A 668 -33.91 -6.22 6.52
N ILE A 669 -32.74 -5.58 6.39
CA ILE A 669 -32.55 -4.41 5.51
C ILE A 669 -32.77 -4.77 4.03
N ILE A 670 -32.33 -5.96 3.61
CA ILE A 670 -32.58 -6.48 2.25
C ILE A 670 -34.09 -6.68 2.00
N GLN A 671 -34.84 -7.19 2.99
CA GLN A 671 -36.29 -7.35 2.90
C GLN A 671 -37.03 -5.99 2.92
N GLU A 672 -36.63 -5.05 3.78
CA GLU A 672 -37.14 -3.68 3.83
C GLU A 672 -36.96 -2.96 2.48
N TRP A 673 -35.77 -3.07 1.87
CA TRP A 673 -35.46 -2.50 0.57
C TRP A 673 -36.27 -3.15 -0.57
N TYR A 674 -36.37 -4.47 -0.59
CA TYR A 674 -37.17 -5.19 -1.59
C TYR A 674 -38.65 -4.83 -1.52
N ALA A 675 -39.19 -4.61 -0.30
CA ALA A 675 -40.59 -4.22 -0.09
C ALA A 675 -40.95 -2.84 -0.67
N VAL A 676 -39.99 -1.92 -0.82
CA VAL A 676 -40.22 -0.59 -1.41
C VAL A 676 -39.74 -0.43 -2.86
N SER A 677 -38.98 -1.41 -3.38
CA SER A 677 -38.35 -1.31 -4.70
C SER A 677 -39.21 -1.89 -5.82
N SER A 678 -39.32 -1.16 -6.94
CA SER A 678 -40.12 -1.59 -8.10
C SER A 678 -39.46 -2.75 -8.86
N ARG A 679 -40.27 -3.73 -9.31
CA ARG A 679 -39.90 -5.09 -9.76
C ARG A 679 -39.03 -5.23 -11.05
N LYS A 680 -37.94 -4.48 -11.20
CA LYS A 680 -36.83 -4.81 -12.12
C LYS A 680 -35.50 -4.45 -11.44
N ILE A 681 -34.93 -5.42 -10.74
CA ILE A 681 -33.84 -5.25 -9.79
C ILE A 681 -32.85 -6.40 -9.95
N LEU A 682 -31.56 -6.10 -9.88
CA LEU A 682 -30.48 -7.09 -9.77
C LEU A 682 -30.51 -7.73 -8.37
N PRO A 683 -29.94 -8.92 -8.16
CA PRO A 683 -29.73 -9.44 -6.80
C PRO A 683 -28.95 -8.43 -5.95
N PRO A 684 -29.32 -8.24 -4.66
CA PRO A 684 -28.52 -7.45 -3.72
C PRO A 684 -27.15 -8.12 -3.48
N VAL A 685 -26.13 -7.30 -3.23
CA VAL A 685 -24.78 -7.76 -2.90
C VAL A 685 -24.54 -7.55 -1.40
N LEU A 686 -24.29 -8.61 -0.65
CA LEU A 686 -23.83 -8.56 0.74
C LEU A 686 -22.31 -8.75 0.76
N LEU A 687 -21.58 -7.69 1.11
CA LEU A 687 -20.14 -7.73 1.31
C LEU A 687 -19.80 -7.81 2.81
N HIS A 688 -19.27 -8.94 3.23
CA HIS A 688 -18.84 -9.18 4.62
C HIS A 688 -17.37 -8.80 4.79
N ILE A 689 -17.11 -7.75 5.58
CA ILE A 689 -15.78 -7.19 5.85
C ILE A 689 -15.32 -7.67 7.24
N THR A 690 -14.43 -8.66 7.31
CA THR A 690 -14.13 -9.42 8.55
C THR A 690 -12.65 -9.72 8.80
N SER A 691 -12.29 -10.09 10.04
CA SER A 691 -10.99 -10.68 10.40
C SER A 691 -10.99 -12.21 10.43
N GLY A 692 -12.15 -12.85 10.18
CA GLY A 692 -12.35 -14.29 10.30
C GLY A 692 -12.30 -14.82 11.74
N GLN A 693 -12.37 -13.95 12.75
CA GLN A 693 -12.26 -14.32 14.17
C GLN A 693 -13.60 -14.79 14.77
N PHE A 694 -14.18 -15.84 14.16
CA PHE A 694 -15.38 -16.52 14.66
C PHE A 694 -15.32 -18.04 14.40
N GLN A 695 -16.19 -18.78 15.10
CA GLN A 695 -16.41 -20.21 14.88
C GLN A 695 -17.18 -20.41 13.56
N ILE A 696 -16.80 -21.41 12.76
CA ILE A 696 -17.36 -21.63 11.43
C ILE A 696 -18.83 -22.06 11.50
N GLU A 697 -19.21 -22.75 12.57
CA GLU A 697 -20.57 -23.19 12.86
C GLU A 697 -21.52 -22.00 13.03
N HIS A 698 -21.07 -20.94 13.72
CA HIS A 698 -21.84 -19.68 13.83
C HIS A 698 -21.94 -18.93 12.50
N PHE A 699 -21.02 -19.18 11.57
CA PHE A 699 -21.05 -18.59 10.24
C PHE A 699 -21.97 -19.38 9.29
N ASP A 700 -22.01 -20.71 9.42
CA ASP A 700 -23.02 -21.57 8.79
C ASP A 700 -24.44 -21.23 9.29
N ASP A 701 -24.63 -20.98 10.60
CA ASP A 701 -25.89 -20.44 11.15
C ASP A 701 -26.28 -19.11 10.47
N ALA A 702 -25.32 -18.21 10.28
CA ALA A 702 -25.53 -16.87 9.71
C ALA A 702 -25.92 -16.92 8.23
N LEU A 703 -25.25 -17.75 7.43
CA LEU A 703 -25.63 -18.03 6.04
C LEU A 703 -26.98 -18.76 5.97
N GLY A 704 -27.27 -19.62 6.94
CA GLY A 704 -28.58 -20.25 7.13
C GLY A 704 -29.72 -19.23 7.26
N LYS A 705 -29.48 -18.00 7.74
CA LYS A 705 -30.46 -16.91 7.78
C LYS A 705 -30.65 -16.24 6.41
N MET A 706 -29.58 -16.08 5.63
CA MET A 706 -29.69 -15.58 4.25
C MET A 706 -30.51 -16.51 3.37
N ASN A 707 -30.27 -17.82 3.49
CA ASN A 707 -30.97 -18.86 2.74
C ASN A 707 -32.46 -19.03 3.11
N GLN A 708 -32.96 -18.28 4.09
CA GLN A 708 -34.40 -18.18 4.41
C GLN A 708 -35.12 -17.06 3.66
N VAL A 709 -34.40 -16.25 2.87
CA VAL A 709 -34.99 -15.20 2.02
C VAL A 709 -35.35 -15.78 0.66
N ASP A 710 -36.59 -15.55 0.20
CA ASP A 710 -37.08 -15.95 -1.14
C ASP A 710 -36.56 -15.02 -2.26
N MET A 711 -35.25 -14.74 -2.25
CA MET A 711 -34.53 -13.90 -3.21
C MET A 711 -33.04 -14.27 -3.21
N PRO A 712 -32.39 -14.44 -4.38
CA PRO A 712 -30.94 -14.64 -4.43
C PRO A 712 -30.20 -13.39 -3.94
N ILE A 713 -29.38 -13.55 -2.89
CA ILE A 713 -28.43 -12.54 -2.42
C ILE A 713 -27.05 -12.99 -2.92
N CYS A 714 -26.27 -12.09 -3.52
CA CYS A 714 -24.88 -12.36 -3.86
C CYS A 714 -23.99 -12.10 -2.63
N PHE A 715 -23.39 -13.14 -2.10
CA PHE A 715 -22.55 -13.10 -0.91
C PHE A 715 -21.05 -13.02 -1.25
N GLN A 716 -20.38 -11.96 -0.82
CA GLN A 716 -18.98 -11.66 -1.12
C GLN A 716 -18.21 -11.36 0.19
N GLN A 717 -16.89 -11.55 0.20
CA GLN A 717 -16.06 -11.42 1.40
C GLN A 717 -14.80 -10.57 1.21
N TRP A 718 -14.48 -9.75 2.22
CA TRP A 718 -13.24 -8.99 2.31
C TRP A 718 -12.58 -9.21 3.68
N ILE A 719 -11.51 -10.01 3.69
CA ILE A 719 -10.90 -10.55 4.90
C ILE A 719 -9.57 -9.84 5.22
N PHE A 720 -9.43 -9.44 6.48
CA PHE A 720 -8.28 -8.74 7.04
C PHE A 720 -7.69 -9.58 8.17
N THR A 721 -6.83 -10.54 7.80
CA THR A 721 -6.29 -11.51 8.76
C THR A 721 -5.42 -10.85 9.81
N GLU A 722 -5.53 -11.32 11.05
CA GLU A 722 -4.67 -10.84 12.15
C GLU A 722 -3.25 -11.43 12.07
N ARG A 723 -3.15 -12.67 11.56
CA ARG A 723 -1.89 -13.31 11.19
C ARG A 723 -1.40 -12.78 9.83
N PRO A 724 -0.10 -12.82 9.53
CA PRO A 724 0.39 -12.54 8.19
C PRO A 724 -0.09 -13.61 7.20
N HIS A 725 -0.94 -13.22 6.25
CA HIS A 725 -1.29 -14.02 5.07
C HIS A 725 -0.96 -13.20 3.82
N PRO A 726 -0.58 -13.86 2.69
CA PRO A 726 -0.36 -13.16 1.43
C PRO A 726 -1.61 -12.39 1.00
N GLY A 727 -1.40 -11.37 0.17
CA GLY A 727 -2.51 -10.75 -0.54
C GLY A 727 -3.11 -11.74 -1.55
N ILE A 728 -4.42 -11.98 -1.46
CA ILE A 728 -5.18 -12.86 -2.35
C ILE A 728 -6.38 -12.07 -2.88
N CYS A 729 -6.68 -12.17 -4.17
CA CYS A 729 -7.82 -11.53 -4.80
C CYS A 729 -8.55 -12.54 -5.70
N CYS A 730 -9.85 -12.74 -5.45
CA CYS A 730 -10.75 -13.59 -6.22
C CYS A 730 -10.22 -15.00 -6.56
N PRO A 731 -9.75 -15.79 -5.57
CA PRO A 731 -9.16 -17.11 -5.81
C PRO A 731 -10.18 -18.10 -6.38
N ASN A 732 -9.70 -18.99 -7.24
CA ASN A 732 -10.49 -19.97 -8.00
C ASN A 732 -10.21 -21.44 -7.62
N ASP A 733 -9.18 -21.71 -6.82
CA ASP A 733 -8.72 -23.05 -6.43
C ASP A 733 -8.27 -23.06 -4.96
N GLU A 734 -8.56 -24.14 -4.25
CA GLU A 734 -8.29 -24.38 -2.82
C GLU A 734 -6.80 -24.19 -2.46
N MET A 735 -5.90 -24.47 -3.40
CA MET A 735 -4.44 -24.33 -3.22
C MET A 735 -3.97 -22.90 -2.91
N PHE A 736 -4.86 -21.89 -2.94
CA PHE A 736 -4.54 -20.51 -2.54
C PHE A 736 -4.12 -20.35 -1.07
N THR A 737 -4.48 -21.30 -0.19
CA THR A 737 -4.20 -21.22 1.25
C THR A 737 -3.99 -22.60 1.88
N THR A 738 -3.21 -22.65 2.97
CA THR A 738 -3.17 -23.82 3.87
C THR A 738 -3.96 -23.59 5.16
N ASP A 739 -4.49 -22.37 5.37
CA ASP A 739 -5.30 -22.01 6.52
C ASP A 739 -6.75 -22.49 6.35
N GLN A 740 -7.16 -23.40 7.22
CA GLN A 740 -8.47 -24.05 7.17
C GLN A 740 -9.64 -23.07 7.40
N THR A 741 -9.43 -21.96 8.12
CA THR A 741 -10.46 -20.94 8.31
C THR A 741 -10.66 -20.14 7.02
N LEU A 742 -9.58 -19.78 6.33
CA LEU A 742 -9.68 -19.13 5.01
C LEU A 742 -10.29 -20.07 3.95
N LEU A 743 -9.94 -21.36 3.96
CA LEU A 743 -10.51 -22.34 3.04
C LEU A 743 -12.04 -22.49 3.28
N ALA A 744 -12.46 -22.70 4.53
CA ALA A 744 -13.88 -22.82 4.88
C ALA A 744 -14.69 -21.54 4.55
N LEU A 745 -14.08 -20.36 4.67
CA LEU A 745 -14.68 -19.09 4.26
C LEU A 745 -14.82 -18.97 2.72
N TRP A 746 -13.82 -19.45 1.97
CA TRP A 746 -13.85 -19.49 0.50
C TRP A 746 -14.93 -20.42 -0.05
N GLU A 747 -15.03 -21.65 0.48
CA GLU A 747 -16.08 -22.63 0.14
C GLU A 747 -17.50 -22.04 0.20
N ARG A 748 -17.70 -21.11 1.14
CA ARG A 748 -18.97 -20.46 1.49
C ARG A 748 -19.18 -19.09 0.84
N THR A 749 -18.21 -18.59 0.09
CA THR A 749 -18.34 -17.35 -0.68
C THR A 749 -18.92 -17.66 -2.06
N ASP A 750 -19.82 -16.83 -2.58
CA ASP A 750 -20.36 -17.07 -3.93
C ASP A 750 -19.30 -16.90 -5.02
N ALA A 751 -19.54 -17.55 -6.17
CA ALA A 751 -18.80 -17.27 -7.38
C ALA A 751 -18.90 -15.77 -7.74
N LEU A 752 -17.80 -15.16 -8.15
CA LEU A 752 -17.72 -13.73 -8.47
C LEU A 752 -18.73 -13.37 -9.60
N PRO A 753 -19.59 -12.35 -9.44
CA PRO A 753 -20.55 -12.01 -10.49
C PRO A 753 -19.85 -11.41 -11.71
N ALA A 754 -20.32 -11.78 -12.90
CA ALA A 754 -19.72 -11.41 -14.19
C ALA A 754 -18.23 -11.80 -14.35
N ARG A 755 -17.75 -12.82 -13.61
CA ARG A 755 -16.39 -13.38 -13.72
C ARG A 755 -16.01 -13.82 -15.12
N GLU A 756 -16.99 -14.22 -15.93
CA GLU A 756 -16.83 -14.59 -17.34
C GLU A 756 -16.38 -13.38 -18.19
N PHE A 757 -16.83 -12.18 -17.85
CA PHE A 757 -16.32 -10.95 -18.45
C PHE A 757 -15.01 -10.50 -17.83
N LEU A 758 -14.89 -10.59 -16.50
CA LEU A 758 -13.71 -10.10 -15.77
C LEU A 758 -12.46 -10.94 -16.09
N ALA A 759 -12.57 -12.25 -16.31
CA ALA A 759 -11.46 -13.10 -16.76
C ALA A 759 -10.88 -12.67 -18.12
N GLY A 760 -11.68 -12.03 -18.97
CA GLY A 760 -11.23 -11.45 -20.25
C GLY A 760 -10.55 -10.07 -20.13
N VAL A 761 -10.60 -9.42 -18.96
CA VAL A 761 -10.15 -8.03 -18.74
C VAL A 761 -9.10 -7.90 -17.63
N ARG A 762 -9.16 -8.77 -16.62
CA ARG A 762 -8.34 -8.75 -15.41
C ARG A 762 -7.50 -10.03 -15.28
N PRO A 763 -6.18 -9.96 -15.56
CA PRO A 763 -5.28 -11.10 -15.36
C PRO A 763 -5.34 -11.64 -13.92
N GLY A 764 -5.49 -12.95 -13.78
CA GLY A 764 -5.64 -13.64 -12.48
C GLY A 764 -7.08 -13.80 -11.98
N ILE A 765 -8.08 -13.28 -12.71
CA ILE A 765 -9.49 -13.67 -12.52
C ILE A 765 -9.82 -14.80 -13.51
N HIS A 766 -10.56 -15.79 -13.04
CA HIS A 766 -10.95 -16.99 -13.78
C HIS A 766 -12.47 -17.18 -13.76
N GLU A 767 -13.01 -18.02 -14.65
CA GLU A 767 -14.45 -18.37 -14.67
C GLU A 767 -14.92 -19.16 -13.42
N GLU A 768 -13.98 -19.58 -12.57
CA GLU A 768 -14.20 -20.26 -11.29
C GLU A 768 -13.89 -19.37 -10.08
N SER A 769 -13.42 -18.12 -10.30
CA SER A 769 -13.08 -17.19 -9.22
C SER A 769 -14.28 -16.89 -8.31
N ARG A 770 -14.06 -16.96 -6.99
CA ARG A 770 -15.06 -16.57 -5.97
C ARG A 770 -14.90 -15.13 -5.51
N GLY A 771 -15.96 -14.58 -4.90
CA GLY A 771 -16.07 -13.20 -4.42
C GLY A 771 -15.25 -12.86 -3.17
N MET A 772 -14.08 -13.47 -3.00
CA MET A 772 -13.26 -13.39 -1.78
C MET A 772 -11.98 -12.59 -2.03
N VAL A 773 -11.68 -11.63 -1.15
CA VAL A 773 -10.41 -10.88 -1.16
C VAL A 773 -9.79 -10.94 0.24
N VAL A 774 -8.49 -11.27 0.32
CA VAL A 774 -7.74 -11.37 1.58
C VAL A 774 -6.57 -10.39 1.57
N ASN A 775 -6.51 -9.47 2.53
CA ASN A 775 -5.47 -8.44 2.74
C ASN A 775 -5.18 -7.46 1.58
N MET A 776 -5.73 -7.66 0.38
CA MET A 776 -5.65 -6.76 -0.78
C MET A 776 -6.83 -5.78 -0.82
N ASP A 777 -6.83 -4.89 -1.81
CA ASP A 777 -7.95 -4.00 -2.09
C ASP A 777 -8.95 -4.63 -3.06
N PHE A 778 -10.24 -4.46 -2.78
CA PHE A 778 -11.33 -5.08 -3.56
C PHE A 778 -11.73 -4.19 -4.76
N ASP A 779 -10.75 -3.73 -5.54
CA ASP A 779 -10.94 -2.84 -6.70
C ASP A 779 -11.93 -3.43 -7.73
N VAL A 780 -11.89 -4.76 -7.86
CA VAL A 780 -12.73 -5.58 -8.74
C VAL A 780 -14.23 -5.40 -8.44
N LEU A 781 -14.63 -5.12 -7.19
CA LEU A 781 -16.04 -4.97 -6.81
C LEU A 781 -16.75 -3.89 -7.64
N PHE A 782 -16.06 -2.82 -7.99
CA PHE A 782 -16.65 -1.76 -8.80
C PHE A 782 -16.90 -2.18 -10.25
N GLU A 783 -16.03 -3.02 -10.80
CA GLU A 783 -16.19 -3.59 -12.15
C GLU A 783 -17.28 -4.66 -12.16
N VAL A 784 -17.40 -5.46 -11.10
CA VAL A 784 -18.53 -6.37 -10.84
C VAL A 784 -19.83 -5.58 -10.85
N LEU A 785 -19.98 -4.57 -9.98
CA LEU A 785 -21.19 -3.78 -9.83
C LEU A 785 -21.57 -3.06 -11.14
N ASP A 786 -20.63 -2.35 -11.78
CA ASP A 786 -20.90 -1.68 -13.05
C ASP A 786 -21.19 -2.68 -14.18
N THR A 787 -20.67 -3.91 -14.15
CA THR A 787 -21.00 -4.94 -15.15
C THR A 787 -22.37 -5.56 -14.91
N MET A 788 -22.75 -5.85 -13.66
CA MET A 788 -24.10 -6.28 -13.30
C MET A 788 -25.13 -5.23 -13.74
N ALA A 789 -24.85 -3.95 -13.49
CA ALA A 789 -25.63 -2.79 -13.91
C ALA A 789 -25.79 -2.64 -15.44
N GLN A 790 -24.84 -3.15 -16.23
CA GLN A 790 -24.84 -3.01 -17.70
C GLN A 790 -25.37 -4.26 -18.44
N LYS A 791 -25.08 -5.47 -17.93
CA LYS A 791 -25.16 -6.70 -18.74
C LYS A 791 -26.19 -7.73 -18.29
N MET A 792 -26.75 -7.64 -17.08
CA MET A 792 -27.87 -8.52 -16.74
C MET A 792 -29.07 -8.14 -17.63
N PRO A 793 -29.68 -9.09 -18.36
CA PRO A 793 -30.77 -8.79 -19.28
C PRO A 793 -31.99 -8.28 -18.51
N GLN A 794 -32.73 -7.34 -19.11
CA GLN A 794 -34.01 -6.87 -18.56
C GLN A 794 -35.15 -7.88 -18.81
N SER A 795 -34.98 -9.13 -18.38
CA SER A 795 -36.05 -10.15 -18.42
C SER A 795 -37.32 -9.67 -17.69
#